data_AF-A0A1J4KCF2-F1
#
_entry.id   AF-A0A1J4KCF2-F1
#
_cell.length_a   1.000
_cell.length_b   1.000
_cell.length_c   1.000
_cell.angle_alpha   90.00
_cell.angle_beta   90.00
_cell.angle_gamma   90.00
#
_symmetry.space_group_name_H-M   'P 1'
#
loop_
_entity.id
_entity.type
_entity.pdbx_description
1 polymer ?
#
loop_
_entity_poly.entity_id
_entity_poly.type
_entity_poly.pdbx_seq_one_letter_code
_entity_poly.pdbx_strand_id
1 'polypeptide(L)'
;MTKMLNPDDNIIYIGNVSIECTEDDLYKLFSRFGQIKQIKIFYQIYQNFKYSIGYAFIQFFSKESFQLCIENRLFLSFNKNLLHVHEIKPITKFDYCIFVFFSEYKTTREKIMDFFSNIRPVDVTIRSGVTYDHLGFAIVEFPAQDIREMAVSLAEDSPFQVVLPSVSLVELWASDFNENNISFKPLPLEIYNDDIYHKFMDLEVVHCSTPYRVNSYLASAYSSRIKQLLLSNTLLNRVETILNIDGPFELIQNVLLGQTIEIIPENAMFIFFMAADLGMESLLNDASGHIYSRMTPELAMSIFRDLETIEIPDGPHIRFMAENIDKMRSMKEFLQAPTQLISSVLYHKKLKTHSPEAFCEWLIGFVNQNREDRNRLLQHILVQSLPRTIAINMVMDTSLNINLIRNPLLEFLKRGVEAEKEDDFEVIRCHYEKGNENQGIFATLCKRCNGNPQDFGLVEITCNSNVSNIIEPQENEYWATPDMPNSWVMFDFKNYEIIPTSYTLKSFVADVKLPYMISWRLDGSRDGSKWITLDERRNTTSTADGNKQWRTWKIEKRIRCRFIKLTQIDKNGSGNFCMFLHGIEFFGSLPNQSEDIKYEPGREWSGIFAFITRCEQGNPVEKKKIAITTSCDPKYLMEEKWKGCWRSPKQEFSWVKIDMKAMRIDLRSYSLRWHSGPGYIQSWAVEVSNDDKKWETVDVRRFRREYNEPRKSVTWECSNPFADPVRYIKFTMIDKSQQSEHIFWLSNIELFGDLLRPQ
;
A
#
# COMPACT_ATOMS: atom_id res chain seq x y z
N MET A 1 5.43 -18.98 -52.57
CA MET A 1 6.01 -17.72 -52.04
C MET A 1 4.85 -16.88 -51.54
N THR A 2 4.47 -17.09 -50.29
CA THR A 2 3.29 -16.46 -49.70
C THR A 2 3.70 -15.10 -49.15
N LYS A 3 3.13 -14.03 -49.73
CA LYS A 3 3.29 -12.65 -49.27
C LYS A 3 2.96 -12.58 -47.78
N MET A 4 3.94 -12.23 -46.95
CA MET A 4 3.68 -11.77 -45.58
C MET A 4 2.90 -10.46 -45.67
N LEU A 5 1.60 -10.50 -45.36
CA LEU A 5 0.80 -9.32 -45.08
C LEU A 5 1.33 -8.68 -43.78
N ASN A 6 1.60 -7.37 -43.81
CA ASN A 6 2.15 -6.57 -42.72
C ASN A 6 1.40 -6.78 -41.40
N PRO A 7 2.07 -7.11 -40.27
CA PRO A 7 1.41 -7.21 -38.99
C PRO A 7 1.29 -5.82 -38.32
N ASP A 8 0.07 -5.53 -37.88
CA ASP A 8 -0.40 -4.45 -37.01
C ASP A 8 0.66 -3.65 -36.24
N ASP A 9 0.83 -2.36 -36.57
CA ASP A 9 1.75 -1.47 -35.88
C ASP A 9 1.42 -1.38 -34.37
N ASN A 10 2.46 -1.58 -33.55
CA ASN A 10 2.51 -1.32 -32.10
C ASN A 10 1.59 -2.20 -31.23
N ILE A 11 1.25 -3.41 -31.67
CA ILE A 11 0.43 -4.36 -30.89
C ILE A 11 1.28 -5.38 -30.15
N ILE A 12 1.08 -5.49 -28.84
CA ILE A 12 1.57 -6.61 -28.03
C ILE A 12 0.43 -7.61 -27.75
N TYR A 13 0.80 -8.88 -27.61
CA TYR A 13 -0.10 -9.95 -27.20
C TYR A 13 0.26 -10.41 -25.79
N ILE A 14 -0.73 -10.71 -24.96
CA ILE A 14 -0.55 -11.11 -23.57
C ILE A 14 -1.22 -12.46 -23.37
N GLY A 15 -0.47 -13.44 -22.89
CA GLY A 15 -0.96 -14.74 -22.44
C GLY A 15 -0.93 -14.86 -20.91
N ASN A 16 -1.56 -15.92 -20.41
CA ASN A 16 -1.72 -16.20 -18.98
C ASN A 16 -2.47 -15.09 -18.22
N VAL A 17 -3.43 -14.44 -18.88
CA VAL A 17 -4.31 -13.45 -18.27
C VAL A 17 -5.27 -14.15 -17.31
N SER A 18 -5.33 -13.70 -16.06
CA SER A 18 -6.27 -14.23 -15.06
C SER A 18 -7.72 -13.92 -15.45
N ILE A 19 -8.68 -14.77 -15.06
CA ILE A 19 -10.10 -14.49 -15.26
C ILE A 19 -10.58 -13.26 -14.49
N GLU A 20 -9.95 -12.96 -13.36
CA GLU A 20 -10.24 -11.77 -12.56
C GLU A 20 -9.64 -10.49 -13.18
N CYS A 21 -8.77 -10.62 -14.19
CA CYS A 21 -8.10 -9.49 -14.81
C CYS A 21 -9.07 -8.78 -15.76
N THR A 22 -9.24 -7.47 -15.55
CA THR A 22 -10.06 -6.62 -16.41
C THR A 22 -9.21 -5.80 -17.38
N GLU A 23 -9.83 -5.25 -18.42
CA GLU A 23 -9.15 -4.34 -19.34
C GLU A 23 -8.60 -3.09 -18.61
N ASP A 24 -9.28 -2.62 -17.56
CA ASP A 24 -8.78 -1.53 -16.70
C ASP A 24 -7.50 -1.91 -15.95
N ASP A 25 -7.38 -3.17 -15.53
CA ASP A 25 -6.18 -3.65 -14.84
C ASP A 25 -5.00 -3.73 -15.81
N LEU A 26 -5.24 -4.22 -17.02
CA LEU A 26 -4.26 -4.17 -18.10
C LEU A 26 -3.93 -2.71 -18.47
N TYR A 27 -4.91 -1.81 -18.50
CA TYR A 27 -4.66 -0.39 -18.76
C TYR A 27 -3.74 0.22 -17.70
N LYS A 28 -4.02 -0.01 -16.42
CA LYS A 28 -3.19 0.47 -15.31
C LYS A 28 -1.79 -0.14 -15.33
N LEU A 29 -1.70 -1.43 -15.68
CA LEU A 29 -0.43 -2.12 -15.74
C LEU A 29 0.43 -1.61 -16.90
N PHE A 30 -0.14 -1.41 -18.08
CA PHE A 30 0.60 -1.11 -19.31
C PHE A 30 0.69 0.37 -19.68
N SER A 31 -0.13 1.25 -19.07
CA SER A 31 -0.07 2.71 -19.30
C SER A 31 1.27 3.33 -18.89
N ARG A 32 2.04 2.64 -18.02
CA ARG A 32 3.41 3.02 -17.66
C ARG A 32 4.37 3.02 -18.87
N PHE A 33 4.05 2.28 -19.93
CA PHE A 33 4.86 2.22 -21.16
C PHE A 33 4.44 3.29 -22.17
N GLY A 34 3.29 3.90 -21.95
CA GLY A 34 2.80 5.08 -22.65
C GLY A 34 1.34 4.93 -23.06
N GLN A 35 0.89 5.83 -23.94
CA GLN A 35 -0.54 5.95 -24.22
C GLN A 35 -1.04 4.71 -24.97
N ILE A 36 -2.00 4.03 -24.34
CA ILE A 36 -2.66 2.88 -24.90
C ILE A 36 -3.79 3.34 -25.80
N LYS A 37 -3.79 2.84 -27.03
CA LYS A 37 -4.83 3.05 -28.03
C LYS A 37 -6.01 2.09 -27.82
N GLN A 38 -5.71 0.83 -27.56
CA GLN A 38 -6.72 -0.20 -27.42
C GLN A 38 -6.24 -1.33 -26.52
N ILE A 39 -7.16 -1.93 -25.76
CA ILE A 39 -6.95 -3.16 -24.99
C ILE A 39 -8.12 -4.07 -25.32
N LYS A 40 -7.85 -5.37 -25.44
CA LYS A 40 -8.90 -6.37 -25.54
C LYS A 40 -8.48 -7.63 -24.82
N ILE A 41 -9.34 -8.14 -23.96
CA ILE A 41 -9.22 -9.52 -23.45
C ILE A 41 -10.08 -10.42 -24.35
N PHE A 42 -9.54 -11.57 -24.73
CA PHE A 42 -10.28 -12.53 -25.56
C PHE A 42 -11.19 -13.38 -24.67
N TYR A 43 -12.46 -13.49 -25.08
CA TYR A 43 -13.49 -14.22 -24.34
C TYR A 43 -14.20 -15.22 -25.25
N GLN A 44 -14.54 -16.38 -24.69
CA GLN A 44 -15.58 -17.23 -25.23
C GLN A 44 -16.93 -16.75 -24.66
N ILE A 45 -17.90 -16.51 -25.54
CA ILE A 45 -19.27 -16.22 -25.11
C ILE A 45 -20.03 -17.54 -25.03
N TYR A 46 -20.65 -17.81 -23.88
CA TYR A 46 -21.52 -18.96 -23.69
C TYR A 46 -22.68 -18.60 -22.77
N GLN A 47 -23.92 -18.84 -23.20
CA GLN A 47 -25.15 -18.46 -22.48
C GLN A 47 -25.14 -16.98 -21.99
N ASN A 48 -24.74 -16.05 -22.88
CA ASN A 48 -24.62 -14.62 -22.60
C ASN A 48 -23.56 -14.22 -21.55
N PHE A 49 -22.73 -15.15 -21.07
CA PHE A 49 -21.59 -14.87 -20.21
C PHE A 49 -20.27 -14.89 -20.99
N LYS A 50 -19.36 -13.98 -20.60
CA LYS A 50 -18.01 -13.87 -21.17
C LYS A 50 -17.01 -14.64 -20.32
N TYR A 51 -16.38 -15.65 -20.90
CA TYR A 51 -15.36 -16.48 -20.25
C TYR A 51 -13.98 -16.18 -20.81
N SER A 52 -13.09 -15.64 -19.98
CA SER A 52 -11.73 -15.29 -20.42
C SER A 52 -10.97 -16.54 -20.83
N ILE A 53 -10.42 -16.55 -22.05
CA ILE A 53 -9.59 -17.65 -22.55
C ILE A 53 -8.12 -17.51 -22.12
N GLY A 54 -7.79 -16.44 -21.38
CA GLY A 54 -6.47 -16.19 -20.82
C GLY A 54 -5.50 -15.47 -21.76
N TYR A 55 -6.02 -14.85 -22.82
CA TYR A 55 -5.25 -14.03 -23.75
C TYR A 55 -5.82 -12.62 -23.85
N ALA A 56 -4.97 -11.65 -24.16
CA ALA A 56 -5.34 -10.27 -24.46
C ALA A 56 -4.39 -9.67 -25.51
N PHE A 57 -4.75 -8.52 -26.08
CA PHE A 57 -3.81 -7.68 -26.81
C PHE A 57 -3.87 -6.24 -26.31
N ILE A 58 -2.78 -5.51 -26.52
CA ILE A 58 -2.70 -4.06 -26.25
C ILE A 58 -2.04 -3.39 -27.44
N GLN A 59 -2.71 -2.38 -28.00
CA GLN A 59 -2.15 -1.51 -29.02
C GLN A 59 -1.72 -0.19 -28.40
N PHE A 60 -0.47 0.22 -28.65
CA PHE A 60 0.03 1.54 -28.26
C PHE A 60 -0.14 2.57 -29.39
N PHE A 61 -0.32 3.83 -29.04
CA PHE A 61 -0.35 4.92 -30.03
C PHE A 61 1.01 5.13 -30.69
N SER A 62 2.10 4.92 -29.96
CA SER A 62 3.46 5.18 -30.43
C SER A 62 4.30 3.90 -30.49
N LYS A 63 5.23 3.87 -31.45
CA LYS A 63 6.18 2.75 -31.61
C LYS A 63 7.17 2.70 -30.46
N GLU A 64 7.48 3.86 -29.89
CA GLU A 64 8.33 4.00 -28.72
C GLU A 64 7.70 3.32 -27.50
N SER A 65 6.38 3.46 -27.29
CA SER A 65 5.67 2.82 -26.19
C SER A 65 5.57 1.31 -26.34
N PHE A 66 5.33 0.84 -27.56
CA PHE A 66 5.41 -0.58 -27.90
C PHE A 66 6.80 -1.14 -27.59
N GLN A 67 7.85 -0.49 -28.08
CA GLN A 67 9.23 -0.92 -27.89
C GLN A 67 9.61 -0.92 -26.40
N LEU A 68 9.22 0.13 -25.66
CA LEU A 68 9.44 0.24 -24.22
C LEU A 68 8.72 -0.88 -23.45
N CYS A 69 7.49 -1.23 -23.85
CA CYS A 69 6.77 -2.34 -23.26
C CYS A 69 7.47 -3.68 -23.55
N ILE A 70 7.90 -3.92 -24.78
CA ILE A 70 8.62 -5.13 -25.17
C ILE A 70 9.95 -5.24 -24.41
N GLU A 71 10.70 -4.16 -24.26
CA GLU A 71 11.97 -4.14 -23.51
C GLU A 71 11.79 -4.42 -22.01
N ASN A 72 10.65 -4.04 -21.44
CA ASN A 72 10.34 -4.18 -20.00
C ASN A 72 9.30 -5.27 -19.71
N ARG A 73 9.12 -6.21 -20.65
CA ARG A 73 8.05 -7.21 -20.60
C ARG A 73 8.19 -8.30 -19.53
N LEU A 74 9.40 -8.47 -18.97
CA LEU A 74 9.71 -9.52 -18.00
C LEU A 74 9.18 -9.16 -16.61
N PHE A 75 8.68 -10.15 -15.87
CA PHE A 75 8.16 -10.02 -14.50
C PHE A 75 6.88 -9.18 -14.34
N LEU A 76 6.21 -8.84 -15.44
CA LEU A 76 4.86 -8.28 -15.40
C LEU A 76 3.90 -9.32 -14.82
N SER A 77 3.27 -8.98 -13.71
CA SER A 77 2.35 -9.88 -13.03
C SER A 77 1.11 -9.15 -12.56
N PHE A 78 0.00 -9.88 -12.51
CA PHE A 78 -1.28 -9.44 -11.97
C PHE A 78 -1.78 -10.49 -10.98
N ASN A 79 -2.16 -10.10 -9.76
CA ASN A 79 -2.57 -11.02 -8.68
C ASN A 79 -1.62 -12.22 -8.46
N LYS A 80 -0.30 -12.00 -8.54
CA LYS A 80 0.75 -13.04 -8.46
C LYS A 80 0.83 -13.99 -9.67
N ASN A 81 -0.04 -13.83 -10.69
CA ASN A 81 0.09 -14.53 -11.98
C ASN A 81 1.03 -13.74 -12.90
N LEU A 82 2.08 -14.40 -13.37
CA LEU A 82 3.00 -13.84 -14.34
C LEU A 82 2.34 -13.78 -15.73
N LEU A 83 2.28 -12.60 -16.33
CA LEU A 83 1.76 -12.39 -17.67
C LEU A 83 2.84 -12.70 -18.72
N HIS A 84 2.46 -13.34 -19.81
CA HIS A 84 3.36 -13.68 -20.91
C HIS A 84 3.16 -12.68 -22.04
N VAL A 85 4.05 -11.73 -22.19
CA VAL A 85 3.94 -10.70 -23.24
C VAL A 85 4.74 -11.11 -24.47
N HIS A 86 4.10 -11.10 -25.63
CA HIS A 86 4.62 -11.52 -26.92
C HIS A 86 4.57 -10.36 -27.92
N GLU A 87 5.69 -10.17 -28.64
CA GLU A 87 5.83 -9.17 -29.70
C GLU A 87 5.14 -9.61 -31.00
N ILE A 88 5.13 -10.92 -31.22
CA ILE A 88 4.44 -11.56 -32.34
C ILE A 88 3.27 -12.31 -31.77
N LYS A 89 2.16 -12.28 -32.51
CA LYS A 89 0.98 -13.07 -32.25
C LYS A 89 1.35 -14.52 -31.90
N PRO A 90 0.99 -15.01 -30.71
CA PRO A 90 1.36 -16.36 -30.30
C PRO A 90 0.54 -17.38 -31.10
N ILE A 91 1.19 -18.45 -31.56
CA ILE A 91 0.49 -19.60 -32.13
C ILE A 91 -0.22 -20.29 -30.96
N THR A 92 -1.55 -20.17 -30.92
CA THR A 92 -2.34 -20.85 -29.90
C THR A 92 -2.48 -22.32 -30.25
N LYS A 93 -2.67 -23.16 -29.23
CA LYS A 93 -3.01 -24.57 -29.43
C LYS A 93 -4.51 -24.80 -29.52
N PHE A 94 -5.33 -23.75 -29.64
CA PHE A 94 -6.78 -23.87 -29.57
C PHE A 94 -7.38 -24.68 -30.71
N ASP A 95 -6.67 -24.82 -31.83
CA ASP A 95 -7.01 -25.77 -32.89
C ASP A 95 -7.12 -27.21 -32.39
N TYR A 96 -6.40 -27.56 -31.33
CA TYR A 96 -6.42 -28.89 -30.72
C TYR A 96 -7.23 -28.93 -29.42
N CYS A 97 -7.94 -27.86 -29.08
CA CYS A 97 -8.66 -27.76 -27.81
C CYS A 97 -10.17 -27.83 -27.99
N ILE A 98 -10.84 -28.25 -26.91
CA ILE A 98 -12.26 -28.00 -26.68
C ILE A 98 -12.46 -27.07 -25.47
N PHE A 99 -13.57 -26.36 -25.46
CA PHE A 99 -14.03 -25.54 -24.34
C PHE A 99 -15.13 -26.29 -23.60
N VAL A 100 -14.90 -26.55 -22.32
CA VAL A 100 -15.77 -27.35 -21.46
C VAL A 100 -16.41 -26.46 -20.40
N PHE A 101 -17.74 -26.49 -20.33
CA PHE A 101 -18.54 -25.84 -19.30
C PHE A 101 -19.17 -26.87 -18.37
N PHE A 102 -19.19 -26.57 -17.07
CA PHE A 102 -19.68 -27.50 -16.05
C PHE A 102 -20.45 -26.77 -14.94
N SER A 103 -21.48 -27.41 -14.39
CA SER A 103 -22.31 -26.86 -13.31
C SER A 103 -21.93 -27.37 -11.92
N GLU A 104 -21.09 -28.40 -11.83
CA GLU A 104 -20.73 -28.99 -10.55
C GLU A 104 -19.58 -28.26 -9.86
N TYR A 105 -19.86 -27.68 -8.69
CA TYR A 105 -18.93 -26.83 -7.92
C TYR A 105 -17.61 -27.53 -7.53
N LYS A 106 -17.62 -28.86 -7.41
CA LYS A 106 -16.44 -29.67 -7.03
C LYS A 106 -15.69 -30.25 -8.23
N THR A 107 -15.98 -29.80 -9.45
CA THR A 107 -15.26 -30.29 -10.64
C THR A 107 -13.79 -29.92 -10.55
N THR A 108 -12.91 -30.93 -10.55
CA THR A 108 -11.46 -30.75 -10.55
C THR A 108 -10.86 -31.08 -11.91
N ARG A 109 -9.59 -30.70 -12.09
CA ARG A 109 -8.81 -31.03 -13.30
C ARG A 109 -8.77 -32.53 -13.54
N GLU A 110 -8.61 -33.31 -12.48
CA GLU A 110 -8.56 -34.77 -12.51
C GLU A 110 -9.89 -35.35 -12.98
N LYS A 111 -11.03 -34.79 -12.51
CA LYS A 111 -12.36 -35.27 -12.91
C LYS A 111 -12.61 -35.11 -14.42
N ILE A 112 -12.21 -33.97 -14.98
CA ILE A 112 -12.30 -33.72 -16.43
C ILE A 112 -11.32 -34.62 -17.18
N MET A 113 -10.09 -34.80 -16.68
CA MET A 113 -9.12 -35.71 -17.28
C MET A 113 -9.60 -37.17 -17.29
N ASP A 114 -10.18 -37.64 -16.19
CA ASP A 114 -10.70 -39.00 -16.07
C ASP A 114 -11.85 -39.24 -17.05
N PHE A 115 -12.74 -38.26 -17.22
CA PHE A 115 -13.83 -38.34 -18.18
C PHE A 115 -13.34 -38.52 -19.63
N PHE A 116 -12.35 -37.73 -20.04
CA PHE A 116 -11.75 -37.82 -21.38
C PHE A 116 -10.61 -38.83 -21.49
N SER A 117 -10.34 -39.64 -20.46
CA SER A 117 -9.17 -40.53 -20.40
C SER A 117 -9.05 -41.49 -21.59
N ASN A 118 -10.18 -41.97 -22.13
CA ASN A 118 -10.24 -42.86 -23.29
C ASN A 118 -9.64 -42.27 -24.56
N ILE A 119 -9.64 -40.94 -24.69
CA ILE A 119 -9.10 -40.20 -25.84
C ILE A 119 -7.80 -39.44 -25.49
N ARG A 120 -7.25 -39.65 -24.29
CA ARG A 120 -5.93 -39.18 -23.84
C ARG A 120 -5.71 -37.67 -24.06
N PRO A 121 -6.47 -36.79 -23.39
CA PRO A 121 -6.19 -35.37 -23.35
C PRO A 121 -4.74 -35.10 -22.88
N VAL A 122 -4.11 -34.10 -23.48
CA VAL A 122 -2.74 -33.64 -23.19
C VAL A 122 -2.73 -32.80 -21.92
N ASP A 123 -3.66 -31.87 -21.81
CA ASP A 123 -3.78 -30.99 -20.65
C ASP A 123 -5.23 -30.55 -20.41
N VAL A 124 -5.54 -30.22 -19.16
CA VAL A 124 -6.79 -29.57 -18.73
C VAL A 124 -6.42 -28.37 -17.90
N THR A 125 -6.86 -27.20 -18.35
CA THR A 125 -6.72 -25.93 -17.64
C THR A 125 -8.09 -25.42 -17.22
N ILE A 126 -8.39 -25.45 -15.91
CA ILE A 126 -9.58 -24.79 -15.36
C ILE A 126 -9.33 -23.28 -15.33
N ARG A 127 -10.16 -22.52 -16.04
CA ARG A 127 -10.10 -21.05 -16.13
C ARG A 127 -11.06 -20.36 -15.17
N SER A 128 -12.21 -20.99 -14.90
CA SER A 128 -13.23 -20.48 -13.97
C SER A 128 -13.86 -21.61 -13.18
N GLY A 129 -14.10 -21.38 -11.90
CA GLY A 129 -14.97 -22.25 -11.10
C GLY A 129 -16.45 -21.93 -11.34
N VAL A 130 -17.34 -22.79 -10.83
CA VAL A 130 -18.78 -22.54 -10.84
C VAL A 130 -19.13 -21.43 -9.86
N THR A 131 -19.95 -20.47 -10.26
CA THR A 131 -20.53 -19.45 -9.37
C THR A 131 -22.05 -19.54 -9.39
N TYR A 132 -22.73 -18.70 -8.60
CA TYR A 132 -24.20 -18.60 -8.68
C TYR A 132 -24.67 -18.05 -10.03
N ASP A 133 -23.83 -17.27 -10.70
CA ASP A 133 -24.21 -16.49 -11.88
C ASP A 133 -23.77 -17.17 -13.19
N HIS A 134 -22.76 -18.05 -13.16
CA HIS A 134 -22.25 -18.70 -14.37
C HIS A 134 -21.65 -20.08 -14.12
N LEU A 135 -21.55 -20.89 -15.19
CA LEU A 135 -20.93 -22.21 -15.17
C LEU A 135 -19.42 -22.11 -14.93
N GLY A 136 -18.80 -23.20 -14.47
CA GLY A 136 -17.35 -23.33 -14.53
C GLY A 136 -16.87 -23.50 -15.96
N PHE A 137 -15.63 -23.13 -16.23
CA PHE A 137 -15.04 -23.13 -17.57
C PHE A 137 -13.62 -23.72 -17.56
N ALA A 138 -13.38 -24.67 -18.45
CA ALA A 138 -12.08 -25.30 -18.65
C ALA A 138 -11.74 -25.42 -20.14
N ILE A 139 -10.44 -25.44 -20.43
CA ILE A 139 -9.87 -25.69 -21.75
C ILE A 139 -9.17 -27.04 -21.69
N VAL A 140 -9.51 -27.94 -22.61
CA VAL A 140 -8.94 -29.29 -22.70
C VAL A 140 -8.18 -29.42 -24.01
N GLU A 141 -6.89 -29.71 -23.94
CA GLU A 141 -5.98 -29.87 -25.08
C GLU A 141 -5.87 -31.34 -25.49
N PHE A 142 -5.89 -31.63 -26.79
CA PHE A 142 -5.71 -32.96 -27.36
C PHE A 142 -4.46 -33.03 -28.25
N PRO A 143 -3.94 -34.25 -28.53
CA PRO A 143 -2.73 -34.38 -29.33
C PRO A 143 -2.97 -34.20 -30.84
N ALA A 144 -4.23 -34.26 -31.32
CA ALA A 144 -4.59 -34.10 -32.72
C ALA A 144 -6.05 -33.61 -32.90
N GLN A 145 -6.36 -33.02 -34.06
CA GLN A 145 -7.67 -32.42 -34.37
C GLN A 145 -8.80 -33.46 -34.50
N ASP A 146 -8.50 -34.63 -35.06
CA ASP A 146 -9.43 -35.76 -35.16
C ASP A 146 -9.84 -36.28 -33.78
N ILE A 147 -8.90 -36.36 -32.85
CA ILE A 147 -9.15 -36.75 -31.45
C ILE A 147 -10.03 -35.72 -30.73
N ARG A 148 -9.79 -34.42 -30.97
CA ARG A 148 -10.63 -33.33 -30.46
C ARG A 148 -12.07 -33.46 -30.96
N GLU A 149 -12.28 -33.83 -32.23
CA GLU A 149 -13.64 -34.02 -32.78
C GLU A 149 -14.36 -35.20 -32.13
N MET A 150 -13.66 -36.31 -31.85
CA MET A 150 -14.22 -37.42 -31.08
C MET A 150 -14.66 -37.00 -29.67
N ALA A 151 -13.96 -36.05 -29.05
CA ALA A 151 -14.29 -35.53 -27.72
C ALA A 151 -15.64 -34.81 -27.67
N VAL A 152 -16.03 -34.12 -28.76
CA VAL A 152 -17.32 -33.43 -28.86
C VAL A 152 -18.46 -34.44 -28.85
N SER A 153 -18.36 -35.51 -29.65
CA SER A 153 -19.36 -36.58 -29.69
C SER A 153 -19.47 -37.35 -28.36
N LEU A 154 -18.36 -37.55 -27.66
CA LEU A 154 -18.35 -38.19 -26.32
C LEU A 154 -19.07 -37.36 -25.24
N ALA A 155 -19.19 -36.06 -25.44
CA ALA A 155 -19.74 -35.15 -24.43
C ALA A 155 -21.25 -34.92 -24.56
N GLU A 156 -21.90 -35.38 -25.64
CA GLU A 156 -23.33 -35.16 -25.91
C GLU A 156 -24.23 -35.68 -24.77
N ASP A 157 -23.84 -36.78 -24.11
CA ASP A 157 -24.57 -37.40 -22.98
C ASP A 157 -23.89 -37.16 -21.62
N SER A 158 -23.09 -36.11 -21.50
CA SER A 158 -22.25 -35.85 -20.31
C SER A 158 -22.71 -34.64 -19.49
N PRO A 159 -22.29 -34.50 -18.22
CA PRO A 159 -22.52 -33.28 -17.44
C PRO A 159 -21.68 -32.08 -17.95
N PHE A 160 -20.86 -32.28 -18.98
CA PHE A 160 -20.00 -31.28 -19.59
C PHE A 160 -20.63 -30.78 -20.89
N GLN A 161 -20.79 -29.46 -20.98
CA GLN A 161 -21.21 -28.81 -22.22
C GLN A 161 -19.96 -28.41 -22.99
N VAL A 162 -19.84 -28.86 -24.24
CA VAL A 162 -18.62 -28.71 -25.03
C VAL A 162 -18.86 -27.78 -26.23
N VAL A 163 -17.92 -26.87 -26.45
CA VAL A 163 -17.92 -25.94 -27.59
C VAL A 163 -16.53 -25.97 -28.24
N LEU A 164 -16.49 -25.88 -29.57
CA LEU A 164 -15.24 -25.71 -30.30
C LEU A 164 -14.82 -24.22 -30.31
N PRO A 165 -13.52 -23.91 -30.13
CA PRO A 165 -13.04 -22.54 -30.26
C PRO A 165 -13.33 -21.98 -31.65
N SER A 166 -13.78 -20.73 -31.74
CA SER A 166 -13.96 -20.06 -33.03
C SER A 166 -12.60 -19.77 -33.69
N VAL A 167 -12.59 -19.66 -35.02
CA VAL A 167 -11.39 -19.31 -35.81
C VAL A 167 -10.76 -18.01 -35.30
N SER A 168 -11.57 -17.02 -34.92
CA SER A 168 -11.10 -15.75 -34.35
C SER A 168 -10.35 -15.89 -33.02
N LEU A 169 -10.73 -16.85 -32.16
CA LEU A 169 -10.04 -17.15 -30.91
C LEU A 169 -8.79 -18.00 -31.13
N VAL A 170 -8.84 -18.92 -32.09
CA VAL A 170 -7.68 -19.70 -32.53
C VAL A 170 -6.60 -18.78 -33.04
N GLU A 171 -6.95 -17.92 -33.98
CA GLU A 171 -5.98 -17.08 -34.63
C GLU A 171 -5.58 -15.93 -33.73
N LEU A 172 -6.45 -15.41 -32.85
CA LEU A 172 -6.29 -14.17 -32.07
C LEU A 172 -6.24 -12.89 -32.94
N TRP A 173 -7.00 -12.83 -34.04
CA TRP A 173 -6.95 -11.67 -34.97
C TRP A 173 -7.24 -10.34 -34.26
N ALA A 174 -6.33 -9.37 -34.46
CA ALA A 174 -6.56 -7.96 -34.18
C ALA A 174 -7.34 -7.27 -35.33
N SER A 175 -7.25 -7.83 -36.55
CA SER A 175 -7.73 -7.23 -37.80
C SER A 175 -9.24 -7.27 -38.04
N ASP A 176 -10.02 -8.01 -37.25
CA ASP A 176 -11.48 -7.87 -37.28
C ASP A 176 -11.94 -6.59 -36.55
N PHE A 177 -11.02 -5.82 -35.94
CA PHE A 177 -11.35 -4.70 -35.09
C PHE A 177 -10.90 -3.39 -35.74
N ASN A 178 -11.70 -2.99 -36.73
CA ASN A 178 -12.10 -1.59 -36.89
C ASN A 178 -13.19 -1.23 -35.84
N GLU A 179 -13.07 -1.72 -34.60
CA GLU A 179 -14.00 -1.39 -33.51
C GLU A 179 -13.62 -0.04 -32.87
N ASN A 180 -13.62 1.00 -33.69
CA ASN A 180 -14.31 2.18 -33.23
C ASN A 180 -15.83 1.92 -33.23
N ASN A 181 -16.33 0.95 -34.00
CA ASN A 181 -17.76 0.76 -34.24
C ASN A 181 -18.31 -0.47 -33.49
N ILE A 182 -19.06 -0.29 -32.40
CA ILE A 182 -19.87 -1.36 -31.79
C ILE A 182 -21.13 -1.54 -32.63
N SER A 183 -21.34 -2.72 -33.20
CA SER A 183 -22.60 -3.05 -33.86
C SER A 183 -23.66 -3.37 -32.79
N PHE A 184 -24.55 -2.42 -32.53
CA PHE A 184 -25.68 -2.60 -31.63
C PHE A 184 -26.85 -3.22 -32.38
N LYS A 185 -27.28 -4.41 -31.95
CA LYS A 185 -28.46 -5.08 -32.50
C LYS A 185 -29.55 -5.16 -31.44
N PRO A 186 -30.73 -4.54 -31.65
CA PRO A 186 -31.87 -4.72 -30.76
C PRO A 186 -32.25 -6.20 -30.65
N LEU A 187 -32.67 -6.64 -29.46
CA LEU A 187 -33.06 -8.03 -29.21
C LEU A 187 -34.13 -8.48 -30.23
N PRO A 188 -33.89 -9.53 -31.02
CA PRO A 188 -34.87 -10.00 -31.98
C PRO A 188 -36.07 -10.54 -31.21
N LEU A 189 -37.22 -9.99 -31.51
CA LEU A 189 -38.48 -10.51 -31.01
C LEU A 189 -38.82 -11.75 -31.90
N GLU A 190 -39.39 -12.83 -31.36
CA GLU A 190 -39.43 -14.16 -32.04
C GLU A 190 -40.52 -14.32 -33.12
N ILE A 191 -41.39 -13.31 -33.30
CA ILE A 191 -42.56 -13.36 -34.20
C ILE A 191 -42.45 -12.26 -35.29
N TYR A 192 -41.48 -12.31 -36.21
CA TYR A 192 -41.18 -11.15 -37.07
C TYR A 192 -41.20 -11.50 -38.55
N ASN A 193 -42.24 -11.00 -39.22
CA ASN A 193 -42.33 -10.94 -40.67
C ASN A 193 -42.29 -9.43 -41.02
N ASP A 194 -41.15 -8.97 -41.55
CA ASP A 194 -40.82 -7.54 -41.73
C ASP A 194 -41.88 -6.75 -42.52
N ASP A 195 -42.63 -7.40 -43.42
CA ASP A 195 -43.52 -6.75 -44.39
C ASP A 195 -44.81 -6.10 -43.80
N ILE A 196 -45.23 -6.48 -42.59
CA ILE A 196 -46.54 -6.06 -42.04
C ILE A 196 -46.43 -4.79 -41.17
N TYR A 197 -45.35 -4.64 -40.40
CA TYR A 197 -45.23 -3.58 -39.40
C TYR A 197 -44.51 -2.32 -39.89
N HIS A 198 -43.70 -2.39 -40.95
CA HIS A 198 -43.18 -1.19 -41.63
C HIS A 198 -44.28 -0.25 -42.15
N LYS A 199 -45.53 -0.73 -42.25
CA LYS A 199 -46.68 0.06 -42.71
C LYS A 199 -47.34 0.90 -41.60
N PHE A 200 -47.03 0.67 -40.32
CA PHE A 200 -47.68 1.36 -39.19
C PHE A 200 -46.67 2.21 -38.43
N MET A 201 -46.46 3.44 -38.92
CA MET A 201 -45.64 4.50 -38.31
C MET A 201 -46.52 5.46 -37.48
N ASP A 202 -47.11 4.93 -36.42
CA ASP A 202 -48.19 5.53 -35.63
C ASP A 202 -47.72 6.48 -34.52
N LEU A 203 -46.41 6.52 -34.22
CA LEU A 203 -45.82 7.36 -33.18
C LEU A 203 -44.77 8.32 -33.76
N GLU A 204 -44.81 9.59 -33.35
CA GLU A 204 -43.76 10.58 -33.62
C GLU A 204 -42.87 10.76 -32.39
N VAL A 205 -41.57 10.56 -32.55
CA VAL A 205 -40.56 10.98 -31.58
C VAL A 205 -39.94 12.27 -32.10
N VAL A 206 -40.12 13.38 -31.38
CA VAL A 206 -39.63 14.70 -31.78
C VAL A 206 -38.36 15.03 -31.02
N HIS A 207 -37.29 15.29 -31.76
CA HIS A 207 -36.00 15.71 -31.22
C HIS A 207 -35.56 17.01 -31.87
N CYS A 208 -35.21 18.03 -31.06
CA CYS A 208 -34.83 19.36 -31.53
C CYS A 208 -35.80 19.94 -32.61
N SER A 209 -37.11 19.81 -32.38
CA SER A 209 -38.20 20.21 -33.30
C SER A 209 -38.32 19.40 -34.60
N THR A 210 -37.51 18.35 -34.80
CA THR A 210 -37.59 17.46 -35.96
C THR A 210 -38.36 16.19 -35.61
N PRO A 211 -39.46 15.85 -36.32
CA PRO A 211 -40.25 14.66 -36.05
C PRO A 211 -39.68 13.41 -36.74
N TYR A 212 -39.53 12.33 -35.97
CA TYR A 212 -39.10 11.01 -36.44
C TYR A 212 -40.22 9.99 -36.23
N ARG A 213 -40.66 9.35 -37.30
CA ARG A 213 -41.78 8.42 -37.29
C ARG A 213 -41.32 7.00 -36.95
N VAL A 214 -41.96 6.38 -35.97
CA VAL A 214 -41.68 5.00 -35.51
C VAL A 214 -42.97 4.23 -35.28
N ASN A 215 -42.84 2.91 -35.17
CA ASN A 215 -43.92 2.03 -34.73
C ASN A 215 -44.00 2.04 -33.19
N SER A 216 -45.16 2.38 -32.63
CA SER A 216 -45.36 2.50 -31.17
C SER A 216 -45.07 1.21 -30.41
N TYR A 217 -45.46 0.07 -30.98
CA TYR A 217 -45.24 -1.25 -30.38
C TYR A 217 -43.76 -1.59 -30.29
N LEU A 218 -43.00 -1.47 -31.40
CA LEU A 218 -41.55 -1.68 -31.42
C LEU A 218 -40.82 -0.69 -30.50
N ALA A 219 -41.18 0.60 -30.58
CA ALA A 219 -40.58 1.63 -29.74
C ALA A 219 -40.78 1.34 -28.25
N SER A 220 -41.95 0.84 -27.84
CA SER A 220 -42.23 0.45 -26.45
C SER A 220 -41.48 -0.81 -25.98
N ALA A 221 -41.00 -1.65 -26.91
CA ALA A 221 -40.19 -2.81 -26.57
C ALA A 221 -38.76 -2.42 -26.21
N TYR A 222 -38.22 -1.36 -26.84
CA TYR A 222 -36.83 -0.92 -26.67
C TYR A 222 -36.67 0.32 -25.78
N SER A 223 -37.73 1.09 -25.54
CA SER A 223 -37.73 2.28 -24.68
C SER A 223 -38.71 2.12 -23.51
N SER A 224 -38.16 2.08 -22.29
CA SER A 224 -38.96 2.01 -21.07
C SER A 224 -39.81 3.27 -20.86
N ARG A 225 -39.30 4.44 -21.24
CA ARG A 225 -40.04 5.71 -21.15
C ARG A 225 -41.22 5.76 -22.12
N ILE A 226 -41.02 5.38 -23.39
CA ILE A 226 -42.11 5.31 -24.38
C ILE A 226 -43.17 4.32 -23.91
N LYS A 227 -42.75 3.14 -23.41
CA LYS A 227 -43.65 2.15 -22.82
C LYS A 227 -44.49 2.74 -21.68
N GLN A 228 -43.87 3.41 -20.72
CA GLN A 228 -44.57 4.03 -19.60
C GLN A 228 -45.56 5.11 -20.06
N LEU A 229 -45.15 5.95 -21.01
CA LEU A 229 -46.00 7.01 -21.57
C LEU A 229 -47.23 6.44 -22.29
N LEU A 230 -47.05 5.41 -23.14
CA LEU A 230 -48.15 4.73 -23.83
C LEU A 230 -49.10 4.00 -22.87
N LEU A 231 -48.56 3.41 -21.79
CA LEU A 231 -49.38 2.80 -20.73
C LEU A 231 -50.21 3.84 -19.96
N SER A 232 -49.67 5.06 -19.78
CA SER A 232 -50.37 6.16 -19.13
C SER A 232 -51.40 6.85 -20.03
N ASN A 233 -51.17 6.87 -21.34
CA ASN A 233 -52.03 7.50 -22.34
C ASN A 233 -52.01 6.69 -23.64
N THR A 234 -53.04 5.87 -23.85
CA THR A 234 -53.14 5.00 -25.03
C THR A 234 -53.42 5.75 -26.33
N LEU A 235 -53.77 7.04 -26.28
CA LEU A 235 -53.99 7.90 -27.46
C LEU A 235 -52.74 8.71 -27.83
N LEU A 236 -51.63 8.51 -27.12
CA LEU A 236 -50.39 9.24 -27.36
C LEU A 236 -49.79 8.83 -28.70
N ASN A 237 -49.66 9.81 -29.60
CA ASN A 237 -49.05 9.66 -30.92
C ASN A 237 -47.79 10.51 -31.10
N ARG A 238 -47.35 11.19 -30.03
CA ARG A 238 -46.17 12.07 -30.04
C ARG A 238 -45.44 12.03 -28.70
N VAL A 239 -44.12 11.87 -28.74
CA VAL A 239 -43.19 11.90 -27.60
C VAL A 239 -42.08 12.88 -27.92
N GLU A 240 -41.72 13.76 -26.99
CA GLU A 240 -40.62 14.71 -27.15
C GLU A 240 -39.42 14.30 -26.29
N THR A 241 -38.21 14.44 -26.84
CA THR A 241 -36.98 14.27 -26.06
C THR A 241 -36.85 15.39 -25.03
N ILE A 242 -36.33 15.10 -23.83
CA ILE A 242 -36.09 16.13 -22.79
C ILE A 242 -34.80 16.87 -23.11
N LEU A 243 -33.78 16.12 -23.57
CA LEU A 243 -32.48 16.66 -23.92
C LEU A 243 -32.48 17.22 -25.35
N ASN A 244 -31.96 18.44 -25.50
CA ASN A 244 -31.78 19.13 -26.78
C ASN A 244 -30.30 19.17 -27.13
N ILE A 245 -29.79 18.08 -27.69
CA ILE A 245 -28.37 17.90 -28.02
C ILE A 245 -28.28 17.61 -29.51
N ASP A 246 -27.43 18.33 -30.24
CA ASP A 246 -27.29 18.11 -31.69
C ASP A 246 -26.63 16.74 -32.00
N GLY A 247 -27.19 16.01 -32.96
CA GLY A 247 -26.60 14.76 -33.44
C GLY A 247 -27.50 13.93 -34.35
N PRO A 248 -27.03 12.75 -34.80
CA PRO A 248 -27.72 11.92 -35.78
C PRO A 248 -28.85 11.09 -35.15
N PHE A 249 -30.00 11.71 -34.91
CA PHE A 249 -31.16 11.04 -34.28
C PHE A 249 -31.74 9.90 -35.12
N GLU A 250 -31.42 9.85 -36.42
CA GLU A 250 -31.77 8.73 -37.31
C GLU A 250 -31.25 7.38 -36.75
N LEU A 251 -30.12 7.39 -36.05
CA LEU A 251 -29.59 6.18 -35.40
C LEU A 251 -30.51 5.69 -34.28
N ILE A 252 -31.07 6.61 -33.49
CA ILE A 252 -32.00 6.27 -32.41
C ILE A 252 -33.32 5.76 -32.99
N GLN A 253 -33.79 6.41 -34.06
CA GLN A 253 -34.96 5.96 -34.81
C GLN A 253 -34.78 4.52 -35.32
N ASN A 254 -33.62 4.20 -35.91
CA ASN A 254 -33.31 2.86 -36.41
C ASN A 254 -33.39 1.82 -35.28
N VAL A 255 -32.86 2.12 -34.10
CA VAL A 255 -32.97 1.22 -32.92
C VAL A 255 -34.43 1.03 -32.50
N LEU A 256 -35.23 2.11 -32.43
CA LEU A 256 -36.66 2.02 -32.10
C LEU A 256 -37.47 1.21 -33.13
N LEU A 257 -36.96 1.10 -34.37
CA LEU A 257 -37.51 0.26 -35.43
C LEU A 257 -36.94 -1.17 -35.43
N GLY A 258 -36.12 -1.54 -34.44
CA GLY A 258 -35.49 -2.86 -34.35
C GLY A 258 -34.31 -3.08 -35.29
N GLN A 259 -33.77 -2.01 -35.90
CA GLN A 259 -32.65 -2.09 -36.82
C GLN A 259 -31.31 -2.00 -36.08
N THR A 260 -30.31 -2.64 -36.66
CA THR A 260 -28.92 -2.58 -36.19
C THR A 260 -28.30 -1.20 -36.46
N ILE A 261 -27.53 -0.68 -35.51
CA ILE A 261 -26.74 0.54 -35.70
C ILE A 261 -25.26 0.32 -35.35
N GLU A 262 -24.41 1.25 -35.77
CA GLU A 262 -23.00 1.30 -35.38
C GLU A 262 -22.78 2.45 -34.40
N ILE A 263 -22.30 2.12 -33.20
CA ILE A 263 -21.89 3.09 -32.18
C ILE A 263 -20.40 3.33 -32.39
N ILE A 264 -20.06 4.54 -32.82
CA ILE A 264 -18.70 5.00 -33.10
C ILE A 264 -18.32 6.10 -32.12
N PRO A 265 -17.03 6.39 -31.89
CA PRO A 265 -16.65 7.35 -30.87
C PRO A 265 -17.15 8.77 -31.13
N GLU A 266 -17.44 9.12 -32.39
CA GLU A 266 -18.01 10.40 -32.82
C GLU A 266 -19.51 10.52 -32.49
N ASN A 267 -20.28 9.41 -32.48
CA ASN A 267 -21.72 9.42 -32.19
C ASN A 267 -22.07 8.89 -30.79
N ALA A 268 -21.13 8.23 -30.09
CA ALA A 268 -21.37 7.54 -28.82
C ALA A 268 -21.95 8.44 -27.72
N MET A 269 -21.44 9.67 -27.59
CA MET A 269 -21.96 10.64 -26.60
C MET A 269 -23.43 10.98 -26.86
N PHE A 270 -23.76 11.30 -28.12
CA PHE A 270 -25.13 11.59 -28.51
C PHE A 270 -26.04 10.38 -28.27
N ILE A 271 -25.60 9.18 -28.69
CA ILE A 271 -26.36 7.94 -28.49
C ILE A 271 -26.62 7.68 -27.01
N PHE A 272 -25.62 7.88 -26.15
CA PHE A 272 -25.78 7.72 -24.71
C PHE A 272 -26.79 8.68 -24.11
N PHE A 273 -26.76 9.96 -24.47
CA PHE A 273 -27.74 10.93 -23.98
C PHE A 273 -29.16 10.60 -24.43
N MET A 274 -29.34 10.21 -25.69
CA MET A 274 -30.65 9.84 -26.20
C MET A 274 -31.15 8.52 -25.59
N ALA A 275 -30.25 7.55 -25.38
CA ALA A 275 -30.58 6.31 -24.69
C ALA A 275 -30.98 6.56 -23.23
N ALA A 276 -30.31 7.49 -22.54
CA ALA A 276 -30.67 7.91 -21.19
C ALA A 276 -32.05 8.61 -21.17
N ASP A 277 -32.27 9.59 -22.04
CA ASP A 277 -33.52 10.35 -22.14
C ASP A 277 -34.73 9.46 -22.46
N LEU A 278 -34.57 8.49 -23.37
CA LEU A 278 -35.62 7.57 -23.76
C LEU A 278 -35.68 6.30 -22.89
N GLY A 279 -34.81 6.14 -21.89
CA GLY A 279 -34.79 4.96 -21.02
C GLY A 279 -34.52 3.64 -21.77
N MET A 280 -33.50 3.64 -22.65
CA MET A 280 -33.06 2.52 -23.48
C MET A 280 -31.81 1.86 -22.86
N GLU A 281 -32.00 1.04 -21.84
CA GLU A 281 -30.92 0.53 -20.96
C GLU A 281 -29.83 -0.26 -21.71
N SER A 282 -30.20 -1.13 -22.66
CA SER A 282 -29.22 -1.91 -23.43
C SER A 282 -28.33 -1.01 -24.30
N LEU A 283 -28.93 -0.02 -24.96
CA LEU A 283 -28.21 0.93 -25.80
C LEU A 283 -27.31 1.85 -24.97
N LEU A 284 -27.80 2.28 -23.80
CA LEU A 284 -27.02 3.06 -22.83
C LEU A 284 -25.78 2.30 -22.38
N ASN A 285 -25.92 1.01 -22.07
CA ASN A 285 -24.81 0.15 -21.63
C ASN A 285 -23.76 -0.03 -22.74
N ASP A 286 -24.18 -0.27 -23.98
CA ASP A 286 -23.25 -0.47 -25.10
C ASP A 286 -22.54 0.82 -25.50
N ALA A 287 -23.20 1.98 -25.41
CA ALA A 287 -22.56 3.29 -25.65
C ALA A 287 -21.56 3.69 -24.53
N SER A 288 -21.78 3.21 -23.30
CA SER A 288 -21.01 3.61 -22.12
C SER A 288 -19.51 3.29 -22.22
N GLY A 289 -19.13 2.22 -22.93
CA GLY A 289 -17.74 1.81 -23.11
C GLY A 289 -16.88 2.86 -23.82
N HIS A 290 -17.37 3.38 -24.95
CA HIS A 290 -16.67 4.43 -25.71
C HIS A 290 -16.50 5.71 -24.89
N ILE A 291 -17.53 6.08 -24.13
CA ILE A 291 -17.52 7.31 -23.31
C ILE A 291 -16.52 7.18 -22.16
N TYR A 292 -16.50 6.02 -21.49
CA TYR A 292 -15.58 5.78 -20.39
C TYR A 292 -14.11 5.89 -20.84
N SER A 293 -13.78 5.40 -22.04
CA SER A 293 -12.42 5.42 -22.58
C SER A 293 -11.83 6.84 -22.78
N ARG A 294 -12.70 7.85 -22.95
CA ARG A 294 -12.34 9.26 -23.15
C ARG A 294 -12.61 10.13 -21.92
N MET A 295 -13.01 9.51 -20.81
CA MET A 295 -13.50 10.24 -19.64
C MET A 295 -12.39 11.03 -18.95
N THR A 296 -12.66 12.32 -18.69
CA THR A 296 -11.87 13.17 -17.79
C THR A 296 -12.74 13.64 -16.63
N PRO A 297 -12.16 14.15 -15.53
CA PRO A 297 -12.95 14.68 -14.42
C PRO A 297 -13.92 15.80 -14.84
N GLU A 298 -13.49 16.66 -15.77
CA GLU A 298 -14.30 17.76 -16.30
C GLU A 298 -15.43 17.24 -17.20
N LEU A 299 -15.13 16.25 -18.05
CA LEU A 299 -16.14 15.61 -18.89
C LEU A 299 -17.19 14.87 -18.05
N ALA A 300 -16.78 14.19 -16.98
CA ALA A 300 -17.70 13.50 -16.07
C ALA A 300 -18.66 14.50 -15.39
N MET A 301 -18.15 15.65 -14.96
CA MET A 301 -18.98 16.73 -14.40
C MET A 301 -19.89 17.37 -15.45
N SER A 302 -19.42 17.53 -16.69
CA SER A 302 -20.25 18.01 -17.79
C SER A 302 -21.41 17.08 -18.07
N ILE A 303 -21.15 15.78 -18.22
CA ILE A 303 -22.19 14.76 -18.44
C ILE A 303 -23.22 14.79 -17.32
N PHE A 304 -22.77 14.92 -16.06
CA PHE A 304 -23.70 15.05 -14.94
C PHE A 304 -24.61 16.29 -15.07
N ARG A 305 -24.06 17.46 -15.42
CA ARG A 305 -24.85 18.68 -15.62
C ARG A 305 -25.86 18.52 -16.75
N ASP A 306 -25.43 17.92 -17.86
CA ASP A 306 -26.29 17.70 -19.03
C ASP A 306 -27.44 16.72 -18.70
N LEU A 307 -27.19 15.75 -17.81
CA LEU A 307 -28.18 14.79 -17.32
C LEU A 307 -29.00 15.27 -16.12
N GLU A 308 -28.69 16.41 -15.49
CA GLU A 308 -29.39 16.88 -14.28
C GLU A 308 -30.90 17.10 -14.50
N THR A 309 -31.28 17.36 -15.75
CA THR A 309 -32.68 17.56 -16.18
C THR A 309 -33.48 16.27 -16.30
N ILE A 310 -32.81 15.10 -16.26
CA ILE A 310 -33.43 13.77 -16.26
C ILE A 310 -33.07 13.02 -14.97
N GLU A 311 -33.87 12.02 -14.57
CA GLU A 311 -33.49 11.19 -13.42
C GLU A 311 -32.14 10.51 -13.70
N ILE A 312 -31.13 10.83 -12.87
CA ILE A 312 -29.72 10.50 -13.08
C ILE A 312 -29.55 8.99 -13.24
N PRO A 313 -29.26 8.47 -14.45
CA PRO A 313 -28.96 7.07 -14.61
C PRO A 313 -27.54 6.79 -14.07
N ASP A 314 -27.38 5.68 -13.37
CA ASP A 314 -26.05 5.15 -13.05
C ASP A 314 -25.29 4.93 -14.36
N GLY A 315 -24.20 5.66 -14.56
CA GLY A 315 -23.54 5.77 -15.87
C GLY A 315 -22.02 5.80 -15.80
N PRO A 316 -21.34 5.88 -16.96
CA PRO A 316 -19.88 5.86 -17.04
C PRO A 316 -19.24 7.04 -16.28
N HIS A 317 -19.94 8.17 -16.18
CA HIS A 317 -19.51 9.35 -15.43
C HIS A 317 -19.46 9.08 -13.92
N ILE A 318 -20.50 8.48 -13.31
CA ILE A 318 -20.51 8.11 -11.88
C ILE A 318 -19.40 7.08 -11.57
N ARG A 319 -19.30 6.03 -12.39
CA ARG A 319 -18.24 5.02 -12.25
C ARG A 319 -16.87 5.68 -12.26
N PHE A 320 -16.62 6.56 -13.22
CA PHE A 320 -15.33 7.23 -13.35
C PHE A 320 -15.02 8.12 -12.15
N MET A 321 -16.00 8.89 -11.67
CA MET A 321 -15.85 9.72 -10.49
C MET A 321 -15.49 8.87 -9.26
N ALA A 322 -16.12 7.72 -9.09
CA ALA A 322 -15.86 6.82 -7.97
C ALA A 322 -14.45 6.19 -8.04
N GLU A 323 -14.02 5.76 -9.24
CA GLU A 323 -12.66 5.23 -9.45
C GLU A 323 -11.56 6.29 -9.30
N ASN A 324 -11.92 7.58 -9.41
CA ASN A 324 -10.99 8.72 -9.33
C ASN A 324 -11.33 9.67 -8.17
N ILE A 325 -11.96 9.18 -7.10
CA ILE A 325 -12.48 10.02 -6.00
C ILE A 325 -11.43 10.94 -5.39
N ASP A 326 -10.16 10.51 -5.35
CA ASP A 326 -9.07 11.30 -4.80
C ASP A 326 -8.79 12.58 -5.60
N LYS A 327 -9.04 12.55 -6.91
CA LYS A 327 -9.00 13.75 -7.78
C LYS A 327 -10.31 14.53 -7.66
N MET A 328 -11.45 13.85 -7.71
CA MET A 328 -12.78 14.50 -7.64
C MET A 328 -12.94 15.35 -6.38
N ARG A 329 -12.51 14.86 -5.20
CA ARG A 329 -12.62 15.60 -3.93
C ARG A 329 -11.82 16.91 -3.86
N SER A 330 -10.92 17.14 -4.82
CA SER A 330 -10.16 18.38 -4.94
C SER A 330 -10.82 19.40 -5.89
N MET A 331 -11.80 18.96 -6.70
CA MET A 331 -12.50 19.82 -7.65
C MET A 331 -13.59 20.63 -6.96
N LYS A 332 -13.57 21.94 -7.18
CA LYS A 332 -14.59 22.85 -6.65
C LYS A 332 -15.99 22.49 -7.16
N GLU A 333 -16.13 22.15 -8.43
CA GLU A 333 -17.41 21.77 -9.04
C GLU A 333 -18.02 20.53 -8.36
N PHE A 334 -17.20 19.53 -8.04
CA PHE A 334 -17.65 18.32 -7.34
C PHE A 334 -18.08 18.61 -5.89
N LEU A 335 -17.31 19.44 -5.17
CA LEU A 335 -17.63 19.83 -3.78
C LEU A 335 -18.90 20.68 -3.67
N GLN A 336 -19.31 21.31 -4.76
CA GLN A 336 -20.53 22.13 -4.87
C GLN A 336 -21.71 21.36 -5.49
N ALA A 337 -21.50 20.12 -5.93
CA ALA A 337 -22.54 19.32 -6.56
C ALA A 337 -23.62 18.87 -5.55
N PRO A 338 -24.83 18.51 -6.03
CA PRO A 338 -25.88 17.99 -5.17
C PRO A 338 -25.46 16.76 -4.37
N THR A 339 -25.90 16.67 -3.11
CA THR A 339 -25.55 15.55 -2.21
C THR A 339 -25.97 14.19 -2.77
N GLN A 340 -27.01 14.14 -3.60
CA GLN A 340 -27.42 12.93 -4.31
C GLN A 340 -26.34 12.40 -5.25
N LEU A 341 -25.70 13.28 -6.05
CA LEU A 341 -24.58 12.87 -6.93
C LEU A 341 -23.43 12.28 -6.10
N ILE A 342 -23.02 13.01 -5.07
CA ILE A 342 -21.91 12.60 -4.20
C ILE A 342 -22.23 11.25 -3.55
N SER A 343 -23.47 11.06 -3.09
CA SER A 343 -23.93 9.79 -2.54
C SER A 343 -23.85 8.66 -3.56
N SER A 344 -24.28 8.86 -4.81
CA SER A 344 -24.18 7.85 -5.87
C SER A 344 -22.73 7.46 -6.14
N VAL A 345 -21.83 8.46 -6.20
CA VAL A 345 -20.39 8.23 -6.38
C VAL A 345 -19.79 7.44 -5.20
N LEU A 346 -20.13 7.79 -3.96
CA LEU A 346 -19.62 7.13 -2.76
C LEU A 346 -20.24 5.73 -2.51
N TYR A 347 -21.41 5.44 -3.07
CA TYR A 347 -22.03 4.12 -3.01
C TYR A 347 -21.50 3.16 -4.08
N HIS A 348 -20.92 3.70 -5.16
CA HIS A 348 -20.56 2.90 -6.32
C HIS A 348 -19.51 1.82 -5.98
N LYS A 349 -19.77 0.57 -6.39
CA LYS A 349 -18.96 -0.63 -6.08
C LYS A 349 -17.49 -0.57 -6.52
N LYS A 350 -17.15 0.36 -7.43
CA LYS A 350 -15.78 0.58 -7.93
C LYS A 350 -15.08 1.77 -7.25
N LEU A 351 -15.62 2.33 -6.16
CA LEU A 351 -14.96 3.38 -5.38
C LEU A 351 -13.53 2.96 -5.02
N LYS A 352 -12.53 3.76 -5.41
CA LYS A 352 -11.11 3.49 -5.16
C LYS A 352 -10.44 4.73 -4.58
N THR A 353 -9.92 4.62 -3.37
CA THR A 353 -9.04 5.64 -2.78
C THR A 353 -7.67 5.05 -2.48
N HIS A 354 -6.60 5.79 -2.80
CA HIS A 354 -5.22 5.40 -2.45
C HIS A 354 -4.81 5.85 -1.04
N SER A 355 -5.65 6.65 -0.37
CA SER A 355 -5.38 7.20 0.96
C SER A 355 -6.63 7.09 1.84
N PRO A 356 -6.96 5.89 2.34
CA PRO A 356 -8.17 5.65 3.13
C PRO A 356 -8.31 6.56 4.35
N GLU A 357 -7.21 6.86 5.06
CA GLU A 357 -7.20 7.81 6.19
C GLU A 357 -7.60 9.22 5.73
N ALA A 358 -6.94 9.74 4.69
CA ALA A 358 -7.21 11.09 4.16
C ALA A 358 -8.61 11.20 3.55
N PHE A 359 -9.12 10.11 2.97
CA PHE A 359 -10.51 10.03 2.51
C PHE A 359 -11.49 10.17 3.69
N CYS A 360 -11.25 9.48 4.79
CA CYS A 360 -12.09 9.60 5.98
C CYS A 360 -12.01 11.00 6.59
N GLU A 361 -10.82 11.59 6.70
CA GLU A 361 -10.64 12.96 7.19
C GLU A 361 -11.37 13.98 6.30
N TRP A 362 -11.23 13.87 4.98
CA TRP A 362 -11.96 14.70 4.03
C TRP A 362 -13.47 14.53 4.19
N LEU A 363 -13.98 13.29 4.25
CA LEU A 363 -15.41 13.04 4.32
C LEU A 363 -16.02 13.62 5.61
N ILE A 364 -15.35 13.42 6.75
CA ILE A 364 -15.75 14.01 8.03
C ILE A 364 -15.75 15.55 7.93
N GLY A 365 -14.68 16.14 7.39
CA GLY A 365 -14.58 17.59 7.19
C GLY A 365 -15.66 18.13 6.25
N PHE A 366 -15.96 17.43 5.17
CA PHE A 366 -16.96 17.79 4.16
C PHE A 366 -18.37 17.72 4.73
N VAL A 367 -18.68 16.70 5.54
CA VAL A 367 -19.95 16.60 6.28
C VAL A 367 -20.08 17.73 7.29
N ASN A 368 -19.01 18.06 8.02
CA ASN A 368 -19.02 19.13 9.01
C ASN A 368 -19.27 20.53 8.42
N GLN A 369 -19.00 20.76 7.14
CA GLN A 369 -19.29 22.02 6.46
C GLN A 369 -20.80 22.26 6.23
N ASN A 370 -21.61 21.21 6.07
CA ASN A 370 -23.06 21.32 5.92
C ASN A 370 -23.76 20.06 6.46
N ARG A 371 -23.89 20.00 7.79
CA ARG A 371 -24.33 18.81 8.51
C ARG A 371 -25.78 18.42 8.21
N GLU A 372 -26.67 19.37 7.99
CA GLU A 372 -28.10 19.10 7.74
C GLU A 372 -28.30 18.26 6.47
N ASP A 373 -27.60 18.62 5.39
CA ASP A 373 -27.72 17.95 4.10
C ASP A 373 -26.79 16.71 4.02
N ARG A 374 -25.57 16.81 4.55
CA ARG A 374 -24.49 15.83 4.27
C ARG A 374 -24.33 14.72 5.30
N ASN A 375 -25.02 14.76 6.45
CA ASN A 375 -24.87 13.75 7.51
C ASN A 375 -25.06 12.30 7.02
N ARG A 376 -25.90 12.10 5.99
CA ARG A 376 -26.14 10.77 5.40
C ARG A 376 -24.89 10.18 4.73
N LEU A 377 -23.94 11.03 4.30
CA LEU A 377 -22.72 10.59 3.64
C LEU A 377 -21.76 9.85 4.60
N LEU A 378 -21.91 10.00 5.92
CA LEU A 378 -21.05 9.33 6.91
C LEU A 378 -21.14 7.80 6.84
N GLN A 379 -22.23 7.24 6.32
CA GLN A 379 -22.37 5.80 6.14
C GLN A 379 -21.30 5.21 5.20
N HIS A 380 -20.67 6.03 4.37
CA HIS A 380 -19.63 5.62 3.41
C HIS A 380 -18.21 5.72 3.99
N ILE A 381 -18.06 6.02 5.28
CA ILE A 381 -16.75 6.16 5.91
C ILE A 381 -16.06 4.78 6.07
N LEU A 382 -14.76 4.73 5.79
CA LEU A 382 -13.95 3.53 5.93
C LEU A 382 -13.48 3.40 7.39
N VAL A 383 -14.37 2.92 8.28
CA VAL A 383 -14.14 2.88 9.73
C VAL A 383 -12.81 2.22 10.13
N GLN A 384 -12.39 1.17 9.42
CA GLN A 384 -11.13 0.46 9.69
C GLN A 384 -9.88 1.32 9.46
N SER A 385 -10.00 2.38 8.65
CA SER A 385 -8.95 3.32 8.31
C SER A 385 -8.99 4.60 9.15
N LEU A 386 -9.87 4.68 10.15
CA LEU A 386 -9.92 5.83 11.05
C LEU A 386 -8.78 5.79 12.07
N PRO A 387 -8.09 6.92 12.31
CA PRO A 387 -7.30 7.08 13.52
C PRO A 387 -8.20 6.87 14.75
N ARG A 388 -7.73 6.09 15.73
CA ARG A 388 -8.52 5.74 16.92
C ARG A 388 -9.00 6.97 17.70
N THR A 389 -8.21 8.03 17.73
CA THR A 389 -8.58 9.33 18.32
C THR A 389 -9.77 9.96 17.62
N ILE A 390 -9.82 9.94 16.28
CA ILE A 390 -10.95 10.44 15.50
C ILE A 390 -12.19 9.58 15.73
N ALA A 391 -12.04 8.25 15.75
CA ALA A 391 -13.14 7.34 16.05
C ALA A 391 -13.76 7.61 17.44
N ILE A 392 -12.93 7.87 18.46
CA ILE A 392 -13.39 8.26 19.80
C ILE A 392 -14.09 9.62 19.74
N ASN A 393 -13.51 10.62 19.07
CA ASN A 393 -14.13 11.95 18.94
C ASN A 393 -15.50 11.88 18.24
N MET A 394 -15.66 11.02 17.23
CA MET A 394 -16.96 10.80 16.56
C MET A 394 -18.01 10.21 17.49
N VAL A 395 -17.63 9.34 18.43
CA VAL A 395 -18.53 8.79 19.45
C VAL A 395 -18.95 9.86 20.47
N MET A 396 -18.02 10.77 20.80
CA MET A 396 -18.25 11.82 21.78
C MET A 396 -18.99 13.04 21.20
N ASP A 397 -19.01 13.20 19.87
CA ASP A 397 -19.72 14.30 19.21
C ASP A 397 -21.23 14.02 19.11
N THR A 398 -22.00 14.66 20.00
CA THR A 398 -23.47 14.53 20.05
C THR A 398 -24.20 15.10 18.85
N SER A 399 -23.51 15.83 17.97
CA SER A 399 -24.10 16.43 16.77
C SER A 399 -23.97 15.56 15.51
N LEU A 400 -23.21 14.47 15.57
CA LEU A 400 -23.06 13.51 14.47
C LEU A 400 -24.00 12.32 14.65
N ASN A 401 -24.78 12.00 13.61
CA ASN A 401 -25.57 10.77 13.60
C ASN A 401 -24.72 9.58 13.16
N ILE A 402 -24.09 8.91 14.12
CA ILE A 402 -23.23 7.74 13.87
C ILE A 402 -24.00 6.41 13.85
N ASN A 403 -25.34 6.42 13.89
CA ASN A 403 -26.12 5.18 14.00
C ASN A 403 -25.91 4.25 12.79
N LEU A 404 -25.73 4.82 11.59
CA LEU A 404 -25.48 4.07 10.36
C LEU A 404 -24.12 3.35 10.36
N ILE A 405 -23.16 3.80 11.18
CA ILE A 405 -21.82 3.23 11.29
C ILE A 405 -21.54 2.60 12.68
N ARG A 406 -22.57 2.45 13.50
CA ARG A 406 -22.44 2.02 14.91
C ARG A 406 -21.72 0.68 15.06
N ASN A 407 -22.17 -0.34 14.31
CA ASN A 407 -21.62 -1.69 14.42
C ASN A 407 -20.13 -1.77 14.04
N PRO A 408 -19.71 -1.29 12.85
CA PRO A 408 -18.29 -1.30 12.48
C PRO A 408 -17.44 -0.45 13.43
N LEU A 409 -17.98 0.68 13.93
CA LEU A 409 -17.27 1.55 14.88
C LEU A 409 -17.07 0.89 16.24
N LEU A 410 -18.08 0.19 16.77
CA LEU A 410 -17.97 -0.56 18.03
C LEU A 410 -16.98 -1.70 17.93
N GLU A 411 -16.99 -2.46 16.83
CA GLU A 411 -16.04 -3.55 16.62
C GLU A 411 -14.59 -3.04 16.53
N PHE A 412 -14.38 -1.94 15.79
CA PHE A 412 -13.08 -1.27 15.68
C PHE A 412 -12.55 -0.82 17.06
N LEU A 413 -13.40 -0.24 17.90
CA LEU A 413 -13.01 0.20 19.24
C LEU A 413 -12.72 -0.98 20.18
N LYS A 414 -13.45 -2.10 20.07
CA LYS A 414 -13.24 -3.32 20.88
C LYS A 414 -11.90 -4.01 20.63
N ARG A 415 -11.39 -4.01 19.39
CA ARG A 415 -10.10 -4.65 19.03
C ARG A 415 -8.89 -4.09 19.79
N GLY A 416 -8.99 -2.92 20.41
CA GLY A 416 -7.93 -2.36 21.26
C GLY A 416 -7.95 -2.84 22.72
N VAL A 417 -8.92 -3.66 23.13
CA VAL A 417 -9.02 -4.23 24.48
C VAL A 417 -8.43 -5.65 24.52
N GLU A 418 -8.31 -6.33 23.37
CA GLU A 418 -7.81 -7.72 23.27
C GLU A 418 -6.36 -7.81 22.74
N ALA A 419 -5.68 -6.68 22.50
CA ALA A 419 -4.35 -6.60 21.89
C ALA A 419 -3.22 -6.22 22.88
N GLU A 420 -3.35 -6.57 24.15
CA GLU A 420 -2.25 -6.52 25.14
C GLU A 420 -1.74 -7.93 25.44
N LYS A 421 -0.80 -8.42 24.63
CA LYS A 421 0.25 -9.38 25.02
C LYS A 421 1.54 -9.11 24.24
N GLU A 422 2.65 -9.23 24.97
CA GLU A 422 3.91 -8.51 24.85
C GLU A 422 4.88 -8.91 23.71
N ASP A 423 5.66 -7.91 23.29
CA ASP A 423 7.00 -8.01 22.71
C ASP A 423 7.97 -8.58 23.78
N ASP A 424 8.68 -9.67 23.47
CA ASP A 424 9.70 -10.30 24.35
C ASP A 424 11.03 -9.50 24.40
N PHE A 425 10.96 -8.17 24.56
CA PHE A 425 12.10 -7.27 24.77
C PHE A 425 11.86 -6.32 25.94
N GLU A 426 12.48 -6.59 27.09
CA GLU A 426 12.60 -5.60 28.17
C GLU A 426 13.66 -4.53 27.81
N VAL A 427 13.30 -3.60 26.92
CA VAL A 427 13.83 -2.24 27.07
C VAL A 427 13.05 -1.68 28.25
N ILE A 428 13.68 -1.60 29.43
CA ILE A 428 13.00 -0.94 30.55
C ILE A 428 12.89 0.53 30.18
N ARG A 429 11.64 0.97 30.01
CA ARG A 429 11.32 2.36 29.84
C ARG A 429 10.94 2.93 31.19
N CYS A 430 11.86 3.68 31.77
CA CYS A 430 11.62 4.46 32.98
C CYS A 430 11.01 5.79 32.54
N HIS A 431 9.73 5.77 32.13
CA HIS A 431 9.03 6.99 31.75
C HIS A 431 8.77 7.86 32.97
N TYR A 432 8.98 9.17 32.83
CA TYR A 432 8.65 10.10 33.91
C TYR A 432 7.13 10.28 34.00
N GLU A 433 6.59 10.06 35.19
CA GLU A 433 5.23 10.39 35.56
C GLU A 433 5.23 11.35 36.76
N LYS A 434 4.33 12.34 36.74
CA LYS A 434 4.22 13.32 37.83
C LYS A 434 3.79 12.63 39.13
N GLY A 435 4.51 12.83 40.22
CA GLY A 435 4.32 12.13 41.50
C GLY A 435 5.19 10.88 41.70
N ASN A 436 5.93 10.46 40.65
CA ASN A 436 6.84 9.32 40.65
C ASN A 436 8.30 9.76 40.41
N GLU A 437 8.69 10.89 41.01
CA GLU A 437 9.99 11.55 40.75
C GLU A 437 11.22 10.72 41.19
N ASN A 438 11.00 9.65 41.96
CA ASN A 438 12.00 8.68 42.42
C ASN A 438 11.82 7.27 41.84
N GLN A 439 11.04 7.10 40.76
CA GLN A 439 10.81 5.80 40.11
C GLN A 439 11.43 5.74 38.71
N GLY A 440 12.72 6.08 38.60
CA GLY A 440 13.45 6.10 37.34
C GLY A 440 14.38 4.90 37.17
N ILE A 441 15.50 5.15 36.48
CA ILE A 441 16.51 4.16 36.13
C ILE A 441 17.20 3.61 37.38
N PHE A 442 17.61 4.46 38.33
CA PHE A 442 18.23 3.99 39.57
C PHE A 442 17.25 3.18 40.39
N ALA A 443 16.00 3.63 40.57
CA ALA A 443 14.97 2.86 41.26
C ALA A 443 14.73 1.48 40.61
N THR A 444 14.78 1.41 39.28
CA THR A 444 14.65 0.14 38.57
C THR A 444 15.86 -0.76 38.77
N LEU A 445 17.08 -0.21 38.73
CA LEU A 445 18.29 -0.96 39.04
C LEU A 445 18.27 -1.46 40.50
N CYS A 446 17.82 -0.63 41.46
CA CYS A 446 17.67 -1.03 42.86
C CYS A 446 16.72 -2.22 43.01
N LYS A 447 15.56 -2.18 42.33
CA LYS A 447 14.59 -3.30 42.32
C LYS A 447 15.22 -4.57 41.72
N ARG A 448 16.03 -4.43 40.66
CA ARG A 448 16.68 -5.56 39.98
C ARG A 448 17.77 -6.23 40.82
N CYS A 449 18.64 -5.46 41.47
CA CYS A 449 19.69 -6.03 42.32
C CYS A 449 19.26 -6.22 43.79
N ASN A 450 18.03 -5.88 44.13
CA ASN A 450 17.47 -5.97 45.48
C ASN A 450 18.35 -5.27 46.53
N GLY A 451 18.81 -4.06 46.20
CA GLY A 451 19.69 -3.22 47.02
C GLY A 451 20.35 -2.11 46.21
N ASN A 452 21.35 -1.41 46.76
CA ASN A 452 21.97 -0.26 46.09
C ASN A 452 22.84 -0.70 44.89
N PRO A 453 22.60 -0.23 43.65
CA PRO A 453 23.36 -0.59 42.45
C PRO A 453 24.87 -0.38 42.55
N GLN A 454 25.32 0.52 43.44
CA GLN A 454 26.73 0.74 43.72
C GLN A 454 27.39 -0.44 44.43
N ASP A 455 26.70 -1.07 45.38
CA ASP A 455 27.22 -2.20 46.17
C ASP A 455 27.39 -3.46 45.32
N PHE A 456 26.59 -3.58 44.25
CA PHE A 456 26.65 -4.67 43.28
C PHE A 456 27.53 -4.37 42.06
N GLY A 457 28.20 -3.21 42.03
CA GLY A 457 29.07 -2.81 40.92
C GLY A 457 28.31 -2.60 39.60
N LEU A 458 27.02 -2.30 39.65
CA LEU A 458 26.19 -1.96 38.48
C LEU A 458 26.32 -0.48 38.09
N VAL A 459 26.57 0.37 39.08
CA VAL A 459 26.84 1.80 38.91
C VAL A 459 28.04 2.18 39.77
N GLU A 460 29.04 2.85 39.21
CA GLU A 460 30.09 3.49 40.01
C GLU A 460 29.85 5.00 40.04
N ILE A 461 29.89 5.56 41.25
CA ILE A 461 29.76 6.99 41.47
C ILE A 461 31.13 7.56 41.83
N THR A 462 31.61 8.51 41.04
CA THR A 462 32.83 9.25 41.32
C THR A 462 32.51 10.73 41.45
N CYS A 463 33.24 11.44 42.29
CA CYS A 463 33.08 12.88 42.45
C CYS A 463 34.40 13.52 42.83
N ASN A 464 34.46 14.85 42.82
CA ASN A 464 35.64 15.60 43.29
C ASN A 464 35.71 15.74 44.83
N SER A 465 35.01 14.89 45.59
CA SER A 465 34.97 14.88 47.06
C SER A 465 34.76 13.45 47.61
N ASN A 466 34.29 13.29 48.85
CA ASN A 466 33.93 12.00 49.40
C ASN A 466 32.57 11.55 48.85
N VAL A 467 32.50 10.31 48.35
CA VAL A 467 31.26 9.72 47.82
C VAL A 467 30.32 9.40 48.98
N SER A 468 29.06 9.85 48.89
CA SER A 468 27.96 9.42 49.78
C SER A 468 26.72 9.00 48.96
N ASN A 469 25.77 8.32 49.61
CA ASN A 469 24.64 7.67 48.95
C ASN A 469 23.62 8.70 48.41
N ILE A 470 23.72 9.04 47.13
CA ILE A 470 22.86 10.02 46.44
C ILE A 470 21.84 9.39 45.48
N ILE A 471 21.93 8.08 45.24
CA ILE A 471 20.97 7.33 44.38
C ILE A 471 19.92 6.58 45.20
N GLU A 472 20.17 6.35 46.49
CA GLU A 472 19.19 5.87 47.47
C GLU A 472 19.17 6.80 48.69
N PRO A 473 18.53 7.97 48.57
CA PRO A 473 18.65 9.03 49.57
C PRO A 473 17.86 8.72 50.85
N GLN A 474 18.56 8.66 51.99
CA GLN A 474 17.97 8.51 53.33
C GLN A 474 17.33 9.83 53.80
N GLU A 475 16.29 9.77 54.64
CA GLU A 475 15.44 10.95 54.95
C GLU A 475 16.17 12.17 55.52
N ASN A 476 17.34 11.98 56.15
CA ASN A 476 18.12 13.01 56.85
C ASN A 476 19.59 13.10 56.39
N GLU A 477 19.96 12.48 55.27
CA GLU A 477 21.32 12.55 54.74
C GLU A 477 21.39 13.47 53.52
N TYR A 478 22.55 14.08 53.28
CA TYR A 478 22.82 14.85 52.08
C TYR A 478 24.29 14.72 51.70
N TRP A 479 24.56 14.87 50.41
CA TRP A 479 25.91 14.97 49.90
C TRP A 479 26.27 16.44 49.67
N ALA A 480 27.49 16.82 50.07
CA ALA A 480 28.03 18.15 49.86
C ALA A 480 29.51 18.09 49.48
N THR A 481 29.91 18.95 48.55
CA THR A 481 31.33 19.16 48.22
C THR A 481 31.94 20.29 49.04
N PRO A 482 33.29 20.36 49.14
CA PRO A 482 33.95 21.57 49.60
C PRO A 482 33.58 22.78 48.73
N ASP A 483 33.81 23.99 49.27
CA ASP A 483 33.56 25.26 48.58
C ASP A 483 34.57 25.47 47.44
N MET A 484 34.32 24.81 46.30
CA MET A 484 35.18 24.83 45.12
C MET A 484 34.36 24.99 43.84
N PRO A 485 34.74 25.91 42.94
CA PRO A 485 34.10 26.07 41.64
C PRO A 485 34.12 24.78 40.82
N ASN A 486 33.09 24.57 39.99
CA ASN A 486 32.97 23.43 39.09
C ASN A 486 32.95 22.07 39.79
N SER A 487 32.37 22.00 40.99
CA SER A 487 32.15 20.74 41.69
C SER A 487 31.23 19.80 40.91
N TRP A 488 31.52 18.50 40.92
CA TRP A 488 30.88 17.53 40.04
C TRP A 488 30.71 16.15 40.66
N VAL A 489 29.69 15.44 40.18
CA VAL A 489 29.46 14.01 40.40
C VAL A 489 29.21 13.30 39.08
N MET A 490 29.76 12.10 38.93
CA MET A 490 29.68 11.29 37.73
C MET A 490 29.18 9.89 38.06
N PHE A 491 28.25 9.40 37.25
CA PHE A 491 27.66 8.08 37.30
C PHE A 491 28.19 7.28 36.11
N ASP A 492 28.99 6.24 36.37
CA ASP A 492 29.39 5.21 35.41
C ASP A 492 28.44 4.03 35.53
N PHE A 493 27.57 3.83 34.55
CA PHE A 493 26.61 2.73 34.49
C PHE A 493 27.25 1.37 34.10
N LYS A 494 28.58 1.29 34.09
CA LYS A 494 29.37 0.06 33.91
C LYS A 494 29.01 -0.69 32.62
N ASN A 495 28.25 -1.77 32.74
CA ASN A 495 27.85 -2.63 31.65
C ASN A 495 26.56 -2.13 30.96
N TYR A 496 25.96 -1.05 31.46
CA TYR A 496 24.78 -0.41 30.88
C TYR A 496 25.16 0.90 30.20
N GLU A 497 24.45 1.21 29.12
CA GLU A 497 24.42 2.56 28.55
C GLU A 497 22.97 3.03 28.47
N ILE A 498 22.65 4.11 29.18
CA ILE A 498 21.29 4.63 29.26
C ILE A 498 21.03 5.70 28.20
N ILE A 499 19.77 5.88 27.83
CA ILE A 499 19.33 6.97 26.95
C ILE A 499 18.42 7.88 27.77
N PRO A 500 18.98 8.91 28.45
CA PRO A 500 18.22 9.73 29.37
C PRO A 500 17.32 10.71 28.60
N THR A 501 16.03 10.72 28.95
CA THR A 501 15.02 11.64 28.41
C THR A 501 14.71 12.78 29.39
N SER A 502 14.88 12.54 30.68
CA SER A 502 14.69 13.52 31.75
C SER A 502 15.54 13.14 32.96
N TYR A 503 15.72 14.06 33.89
CA TYR A 503 16.34 13.80 35.19
C TYR A 503 15.60 14.56 36.29
N THR A 504 15.63 14.02 37.50
CA THR A 504 15.14 14.69 38.70
C THR A 504 16.26 14.97 39.68
N LEU A 505 16.19 16.10 40.36
CA LEU A 505 17.06 16.43 41.49
C LEU A 505 16.19 16.66 42.74
N LYS A 506 16.61 16.09 43.87
CA LYS A 506 16.03 16.36 45.19
C LYS A 506 16.95 17.30 45.96
N SER A 507 16.35 18.37 46.49
CA SER A 507 17.04 19.34 47.34
C SER A 507 16.88 19.02 48.83
N PHE A 508 17.81 19.52 49.63
CA PHE A 508 17.76 19.46 51.10
C PHE A 508 17.03 20.69 51.67
N VAL A 509 16.29 20.52 52.77
CA VAL A 509 15.59 21.60 53.49
C VAL A 509 16.44 22.04 54.67
N ALA A 510 16.83 23.32 54.71
CA ALA A 510 17.43 23.95 55.89
C ALA A 510 16.78 25.31 56.15
N ASP A 511 16.47 25.62 57.41
CA ASP A 511 15.61 26.74 57.83
C ASP A 511 16.16 28.15 57.54
N VAL A 512 17.42 28.33 57.13
CA VAL A 512 17.99 29.66 56.88
C VAL A 512 19.03 29.62 55.76
N LYS A 513 18.76 30.35 54.66
CA LYS A 513 19.56 30.46 53.41
C LYS A 513 19.86 29.09 52.76
N LEU A 514 19.01 28.75 51.80
CA LEU A 514 18.96 27.45 51.16
C LEU A 514 20.18 27.23 50.24
N PRO A 515 21.07 26.26 50.54
CA PRO A 515 22.28 26.03 49.76
C PRO A 515 22.01 25.13 48.53
N TYR A 516 20.83 25.21 47.91
CA TYR A 516 20.51 24.40 46.74
C TYR A 516 21.22 24.88 45.48
N MET A 517 21.44 23.94 44.57
CA MET A 517 21.99 24.19 43.25
C MET A 517 21.02 25.01 42.39
N ILE A 518 21.48 26.12 41.82
CA ILE A 518 20.68 27.01 40.93
C ILE A 518 21.20 27.08 39.50
N SER A 519 22.46 26.69 39.30
CA SER A 519 23.13 26.69 38.01
C SER A 519 23.94 25.41 37.88
N TRP A 520 23.63 24.58 36.88
CA TRP A 520 24.30 23.31 36.66
C TRP A 520 24.32 22.91 35.18
N ARG A 521 25.22 21.98 34.87
CA ARG A 521 25.34 21.35 33.56
C ARG A 521 25.33 19.83 33.72
N LEU A 522 24.58 19.16 32.86
CA LEU A 522 24.53 17.71 32.74
C LEU A 522 25.24 17.32 31.44
N ASP A 523 26.34 16.58 31.55
CA ASP A 523 27.13 16.09 30.43
C ASP A 523 27.04 14.56 30.33
N GLY A 524 27.04 14.03 29.11
CA GLY A 524 26.94 12.60 28.82
C GLY A 524 28.10 12.10 27.96
N SER A 525 28.54 10.85 28.18
CA SER A 525 29.61 10.20 27.41
C SER A 525 29.39 8.69 27.30
N ARG A 526 29.83 8.09 26.19
CA ARG A 526 29.90 6.62 26.02
C ARG A 526 31.25 6.05 26.47
N ASP A 527 32.34 6.78 26.23
CA ASP A 527 33.72 6.28 26.41
C ASP A 527 34.46 6.92 27.60
N GLY A 528 33.84 7.89 28.27
CA GLY A 528 34.43 8.63 29.39
C GLY A 528 35.44 9.72 28.98
N SER A 529 35.78 9.81 27.69
CA SER A 529 36.76 10.74 27.13
C SER A 529 36.12 11.86 26.30
N LYS A 530 35.09 11.54 25.51
CA LYS A 530 34.33 12.49 24.68
C LYS A 530 33.01 12.80 25.36
N TRP A 531 32.80 14.06 25.70
CA TRP A 531 31.64 14.53 26.46
C TRP A 531 30.74 15.42 25.64
N ILE A 532 29.44 15.23 25.80
CA ILE A 532 28.39 15.99 25.12
C ILE A 532 27.46 16.57 26.19
N THR A 533 27.25 17.89 26.17
CA THR A 533 26.29 18.55 27.06
C THR A 533 24.86 18.15 26.71
N LEU A 534 24.16 17.54 27.67
CA LEU A 534 22.78 17.08 27.60
C LEU A 534 21.79 18.18 28.01
N ASP A 535 22.10 18.91 29.08
CA ASP A 535 21.32 20.04 29.59
C ASP A 535 22.22 21.05 30.31
N GLU A 536 21.86 22.34 30.26
CA GLU A 536 22.51 23.40 31.02
C GLU A 536 21.46 24.37 31.56
N ARG A 537 21.50 24.63 32.87
CA ARG A 537 20.57 25.52 33.58
C ARG A 537 21.36 26.58 34.33
N ARG A 538 20.88 27.82 34.30
CA ARG A 538 21.50 28.96 35.00
C ARG A 538 20.44 29.76 35.74
N ASN A 539 20.77 30.19 36.96
CA ASN A 539 19.97 31.10 37.78
C ASN A 539 18.51 30.65 37.94
N THR A 540 18.29 29.35 38.14
CA THR A 540 16.94 28.83 38.34
C THR A 540 16.39 29.28 39.70
N THR A 541 15.34 30.09 39.68
CA THR A 541 14.67 30.61 40.89
C THR A 541 13.62 29.61 41.39
N SER A 542 13.80 29.07 42.59
CA SER A 542 12.78 28.28 43.25
C SER A 542 11.79 29.21 43.96
N THR A 543 10.69 29.58 43.34
CA THR A 543 9.51 29.99 44.11
C THR A 543 8.92 28.74 44.77
N ALA A 544 8.90 28.77 46.09
CA ALA A 544 8.53 27.65 46.94
C ALA A 544 7.05 27.71 47.29
N ASP A 545 6.39 26.56 47.22
CA ASP A 545 5.40 26.17 48.22
C ASP A 545 5.85 24.80 48.75
N GLY A 546 6.36 24.77 49.99
CA GLY A 546 6.37 23.62 50.91
C GLY A 546 7.06 22.29 50.54
N ASN A 547 7.98 21.86 51.41
CA ASN A 547 8.41 20.46 51.66
C ASN A 547 9.15 19.66 50.58
N LYS A 548 10.43 19.32 50.83
CA LYS A 548 11.21 18.19 50.26
C LYS A 548 10.85 17.80 48.80
N GLN A 549 10.86 18.74 47.85
CA GLN A 549 10.37 18.47 46.50
C GLN A 549 11.49 18.01 45.55
N TRP A 550 11.28 16.86 44.94
CA TRP A 550 11.94 16.51 43.67
C TRP A 550 11.52 17.50 42.59
N ARG A 551 12.43 17.81 41.66
CA ARG A 551 12.12 18.59 40.46
C ARG A 551 12.66 17.90 39.24
N THR A 552 11.88 17.91 38.16
CA THR A 552 12.19 17.19 36.91
C THR A 552 12.50 18.16 35.79
N TRP A 553 13.54 17.86 35.01
CA TRP A 553 13.86 18.58 33.78
C TRP A 553 13.98 17.62 32.61
N LYS A 554 13.46 18.06 31.45
CA LYS A 554 13.54 17.32 30.19
C LYS A 554 14.90 17.54 29.54
N ILE A 555 15.45 16.48 28.96
CA ILE A 555 16.68 16.50 28.16
C ILE A 555 16.27 16.53 26.69
N GLU A 556 16.67 17.58 25.97
CA GLU A 556 16.41 17.70 24.53
C GLU A 556 17.43 16.92 23.70
N LYS A 557 18.70 16.89 24.12
CA LYS A 557 19.77 16.17 23.41
C LYS A 557 19.88 14.73 23.91
N ARG A 558 19.11 13.84 23.28
CA ARG A 558 19.08 12.42 23.62
C ARG A 558 20.24 11.69 22.96
N ILE A 559 21.20 11.29 23.78
CA ILE A 559 22.31 10.44 23.37
C ILE A 559 22.45 9.30 24.35
N ARG A 560 22.96 8.18 23.87
CA ARG A 560 23.30 7.04 24.72
C ARG A 560 24.56 7.34 25.52
N CYS A 561 24.52 7.07 26.81
CA CYS A 561 25.54 7.44 27.77
C CYS A 561 25.79 6.28 28.74
N ARG A 562 27.04 5.82 28.80
CA ARG A 562 27.53 5.02 29.92
C ARG A 562 27.88 5.91 31.11
N PHE A 563 28.37 7.11 30.83
CA PHE A 563 28.76 8.08 31.84
C PHE A 563 27.83 9.28 31.78
N ILE A 564 27.28 9.68 32.93
CA ILE A 564 26.59 10.97 33.07
C ILE A 564 27.29 11.75 34.18
N LYS A 565 27.57 13.03 33.93
CA LYS A 565 28.25 13.93 34.85
C LYS A 565 27.39 15.16 35.11
N LEU A 566 27.06 15.40 36.37
CA LEU A 566 26.40 16.61 36.83
C LEU A 566 27.45 17.54 37.44
N THR A 567 27.52 18.78 36.96
CA THR A 567 28.48 19.80 37.42
C THR A 567 27.73 21.05 37.89
N GLN A 568 28.03 21.55 39.08
CA GLN A 568 27.60 22.89 39.52
C GLN A 568 28.49 23.95 38.84
N ILE A 569 27.89 24.82 38.02
CA ILE A 569 28.63 25.74 37.14
C ILE A 569 28.64 27.20 37.63
N ASP A 570 27.98 27.49 38.74
CA ASP A 570 27.99 28.81 39.41
C ASP A 570 27.69 28.63 40.91
N LYS A 571 27.70 29.74 41.66
CA LYS A 571 27.34 29.76 43.09
C LYS A 571 25.93 29.20 43.33
N ASN A 572 25.75 28.54 44.46
CA ASN A 572 24.47 28.03 44.94
C ASN A 572 23.59 29.16 45.53
N GLY A 573 22.38 28.80 45.98
CA GLY A 573 21.43 29.75 46.60
C GLY A 573 21.95 30.49 47.84
N SER A 574 23.02 30.00 48.48
CA SER A 574 23.68 30.63 49.62
C SER A 574 24.93 31.44 49.25
N GLY A 575 25.26 31.55 47.97
CA GLY A 575 26.33 32.39 47.45
C GLY A 575 27.75 31.79 47.52
N ASN A 576 27.88 30.49 47.76
CA ASN A 576 29.15 29.74 47.74
C ASN A 576 29.15 28.65 46.66
N PHE A 577 30.28 27.97 46.44
CA PHE A 577 30.46 26.95 45.41
C PHE A 577 30.29 25.51 45.93
N CYS A 578 29.86 25.32 47.17
CA CYS A 578 29.50 23.98 47.66
C CYS A 578 28.32 23.43 46.85
N MET A 579 28.48 22.23 46.30
CA MET A 579 27.42 21.52 45.59
C MET A 579 26.66 20.66 46.58
N PHE A 580 25.40 20.98 46.83
CA PHE A 580 24.52 20.18 47.69
C PHE A 580 23.56 19.37 46.85
N LEU A 581 23.50 18.07 47.11
CA LEU A 581 22.58 17.15 46.46
C LEU A 581 22.03 16.17 47.49
N HIS A 582 20.71 16.08 47.59
CA HIS A 582 20.08 15.08 48.44
C HIS A 582 19.81 13.79 47.65
N GLY A 583 19.31 13.90 46.41
CA GLY A 583 19.12 12.74 45.54
C GLY A 583 19.02 13.10 44.08
N ILE A 584 19.25 12.13 43.21
CA ILE A 584 19.12 12.25 41.75
C ILE A 584 18.50 10.99 41.16
N GLU A 585 17.69 11.16 40.13
CA GLU A 585 17.13 10.05 39.37
C GLU A 585 17.08 10.40 37.86
N PHE A 586 17.29 9.41 37.00
CA PHE A 586 17.24 9.55 35.55
C PHE A 586 16.04 8.79 34.99
N PHE A 587 15.44 9.34 33.93
CA PHE A 587 14.32 8.74 33.21
C PHE A 587 14.73 8.53 31.76
N GLY A 588 14.20 7.48 31.12
CA GLY A 588 14.54 7.14 29.75
C GLY A 588 14.61 5.63 29.54
N SER A 589 15.46 5.20 28.61
CA SER A 589 15.60 3.78 28.25
C SER A 589 16.84 3.16 28.89
N LEU A 590 16.68 1.99 29.50
CA LEU A 590 17.76 1.13 29.99
C LEU A 590 17.77 -0.17 29.16
N PRO A 591 18.54 -0.23 28.05
CA PRO A 591 18.69 -1.46 27.27
C PRO A 591 19.47 -2.53 28.07
N ASN A 592 19.02 -3.79 28.00
CA ASN A 592 19.75 -4.94 28.56
C ASN A 592 21.08 -5.19 27.82
N GLN A 593 21.97 -5.99 28.45
CA GLN A 593 23.32 -6.32 27.95
C GLN A 593 23.34 -6.52 26.43
N SER A 594 24.21 -5.78 25.78
CA SER A 594 24.39 -5.82 24.34
C SER A 594 25.75 -6.41 23.99
N GLU A 595 25.77 -7.24 22.95
CA GLU A 595 27.03 -7.71 22.36
C GLU A 595 27.56 -6.61 21.45
N ASP A 596 28.63 -5.92 21.85
CA ASP A 596 29.28 -4.91 21.02
C ASP A 596 30.13 -5.60 19.95
N ILE A 597 29.59 -5.67 18.73
CA ILE A 597 30.22 -6.33 17.60
C ILE A 597 30.84 -5.22 16.74
N LYS A 598 32.08 -4.88 17.10
CA LYS A 598 32.88 -3.86 16.39
C LYS A 598 33.43 -4.41 15.09
N TYR A 599 33.47 -3.52 14.10
CA TYR A 599 34.21 -3.79 12.88
C TYR A 599 35.73 -3.69 13.13
N GLU A 600 36.48 -4.70 12.71
CA GLU A 600 37.94 -4.70 12.64
C GLU A 600 38.38 -4.76 11.17
N PRO A 601 39.34 -3.93 10.71
CA PRO A 601 39.83 -3.99 9.34
C PRO A 601 40.30 -5.39 8.92
N GLY A 602 39.79 -5.91 7.80
CA GLY A 602 40.06 -7.28 7.34
C GLY A 602 39.14 -8.35 7.95
N ARG A 603 38.14 -7.96 8.74
CA ARG A 603 37.10 -8.84 9.31
C ARG A 603 35.69 -8.36 8.97
N GLU A 604 35.46 -8.06 7.70
CA GLU A 604 34.19 -7.55 7.16
C GLU A 604 33.02 -8.55 7.30
N TRP A 605 33.30 -9.81 7.69
CA TRP A 605 32.33 -10.90 7.84
C TRP A 605 32.29 -11.49 9.25
N SER A 606 32.82 -10.76 10.23
CA SER A 606 32.76 -11.13 11.65
C SER A 606 31.70 -10.33 12.42
N GLY A 607 30.67 -9.85 11.71
CA GLY A 607 29.62 -9.00 12.28
C GLY A 607 28.48 -9.79 12.92
N ILE A 608 27.33 -9.13 13.01
CA ILE A 608 26.15 -9.59 13.73
C ILE A 608 25.57 -10.89 13.15
N PHE A 609 25.50 -11.04 11.83
CA PHE A 609 24.99 -12.27 11.23
C PHE A 609 25.95 -13.44 11.44
N ALA A 610 27.27 -13.21 11.32
CA ALA A 610 28.26 -14.24 11.65
C ALA A 610 28.23 -14.63 13.13
N PHE A 611 27.97 -13.68 14.04
CA PHE A 611 27.76 -13.96 15.45
C PHE A 611 26.50 -14.81 15.69
N ILE A 612 25.34 -14.42 15.16
CA ILE A 612 24.10 -15.20 15.30
C ILE A 612 24.25 -16.59 14.69
N THR A 613 24.91 -16.70 13.53
CA THR A 613 25.17 -18.00 12.88
C THR A 613 25.96 -18.95 13.78
N ARG A 614 26.95 -18.43 14.52
CA ARG A 614 27.73 -19.22 15.50
C ARG A 614 26.87 -19.65 16.69
N CYS A 615 26.04 -18.76 17.22
CA CYS A 615 25.15 -19.07 18.35
C CYS A 615 24.09 -20.10 18.00
N GLU A 616 23.49 -20.00 16.81
CA GLU A 616 22.35 -20.81 16.38
C GLU A 616 22.75 -22.09 15.61
N GLN A 617 24.06 -22.26 15.35
CA GLN A 617 24.63 -23.35 14.57
C GLN A 617 23.92 -23.53 13.22
N GLY A 618 23.75 -22.44 12.46
CA GLY A 618 23.08 -22.46 11.15
C GLY A 618 22.67 -21.07 10.66
N ASN A 619 22.14 -21.01 9.43
CA ASN A 619 21.73 -19.74 8.81
C ASN A 619 20.62 -19.05 9.64
N PRO A 620 20.81 -17.78 10.08
CA PRO A 620 19.86 -17.07 10.94
C PRO A 620 18.45 -16.91 10.33
N VAL A 621 18.35 -16.84 9.00
CA VAL A 621 17.07 -16.75 8.27
C VAL A 621 16.36 -18.10 8.28
N GLU A 622 17.08 -19.20 8.03
CA GLU A 622 16.51 -20.57 8.06
C GLU A 622 16.05 -20.96 9.47
N LYS A 623 16.80 -20.53 10.49
CA LYS A 623 16.43 -20.68 11.91
C LYS A 623 15.32 -19.73 12.35
N LYS A 624 14.81 -18.88 11.44
CA LYS A 624 13.75 -17.88 11.67
C LYS A 624 14.08 -16.86 12.77
N LYS A 625 15.38 -16.66 13.07
CA LYS A 625 15.86 -15.70 14.07
C LYS A 625 15.85 -14.28 13.53
N ILE A 626 16.01 -14.14 12.22
CA ILE A 626 15.78 -12.90 11.48
C ILE A 626 14.95 -13.24 10.23
N ALA A 627 14.31 -12.24 9.64
CA ALA A 627 13.69 -12.39 8.32
C ALA A 627 14.23 -11.34 7.37
N ILE A 628 14.55 -11.76 6.15
CA ILE A 628 14.86 -10.83 5.07
C ILE A 628 13.62 -10.71 4.21
N THR A 629 13.16 -9.49 4.02
CA THR A 629 12.20 -9.16 2.98
C THR A 629 12.95 -8.40 1.90
N THR A 630 12.81 -8.83 0.66
CA THR A 630 13.52 -8.28 -0.49
C THR A 630 12.56 -8.25 -1.67
N SER A 631 12.91 -7.45 -2.66
CA SER A 631 12.23 -7.42 -3.95
C SER A 631 12.46 -8.68 -4.82
N CYS A 632 13.26 -9.66 -4.38
CA CYS A 632 13.56 -10.96 -5.02
C CYS A 632 14.01 -12.02 -3.98
N ASP A 633 14.24 -13.28 -4.35
CA ASP A 633 14.64 -14.37 -3.42
C ASP A 633 15.94 -14.03 -2.66
N PRO A 634 15.92 -13.80 -1.33
CA PRO A 634 17.07 -13.30 -0.56
C PRO A 634 18.13 -14.37 -0.27
N LYS A 635 18.00 -15.57 -0.83
CA LYS A 635 18.80 -16.75 -0.47
C LYS A 635 20.29 -16.41 -0.42
N TYR A 636 20.83 -16.57 0.79
CA TYR A 636 22.25 -16.55 1.13
C TYR A 636 22.96 -15.19 1.20
N LEU A 637 22.22 -14.06 1.20
CA LEU A 637 22.77 -12.71 1.43
C LEU A 637 23.60 -12.57 2.72
N MET A 638 23.39 -13.45 3.70
CA MET A 638 24.07 -13.43 4.99
C MET A 638 25.03 -14.61 5.17
N GLU A 639 25.20 -15.45 4.13
CA GLU A 639 26.13 -16.56 4.17
C GLU A 639 27.49 -16.17 3.61
N GLU A 640 28.49 -16.05 4.47
CA GLU A 640 29.85 -15.67 4.09
C GLU A 640 30.43 -16.58 2.98
N LYS A 641 30.11 -17.88 3.04
CA LYS A 641 30.58 -18.90 2.09
C LYS A 641 29.84 -18.88 0.76
N TRP A 642 28.73 -18.14 0.67
CA TRP A 642 27.98 -18.02 -0.57
C TRP A 642 28.80 -17.26 -1.61
N LYS A 643 28.95 -17.86 -2.78
CA LYS A 643 29.70 -17.27 -3.89
C LYS A 643 28.80 -16.65 -4.95
N GLY A 644 27.48 -16.67 -4.73
CA GLY A 644 26.48 -16.13 -5.64
C GLY A 644 26.22 -14.64 -5.44
N CYS A 645 25.18 -14.16 -6.09
CA CYS A 645 24.76 -12.77 -6.00
C CYS A 645 23.25 -12.67 -5.88
N TRP A 646 22.83 -11.80 -4.98
CA TRP A 646 21.50 -11.26 -4.95
C TRP A 646 21.45 -10.07 -5.90
N ARG A 647 20.39 -10.05 -6.69
CA ARG A 647 20.11 -9.00 -7.64
C ARG A 647 18.66 -8.57 -7.41
N SER A 648 18.47 -7.28 -7.18
CA SER A 648 17.12 -6.72 -7.19
C SER A 648 16.55 -6.77 -8.60
N PRO A 649 15.21 -6.63 -8.75
CA PRO A 649 14.63 -6.18 -10.00
C PRO A 649 15.28 -4.86 -10.45
N LYS A 650 15.30 -4.62 -11.77
CA LYS A 650 15.80 -3.38 -12.37
C LYS A 650 14.80 -2.24 -12.11
N GLN A 651 14.81 -1.70 -10.90
CA GLN A 651 13.88 -0.69 -10.40
C GLN A 651 14.60 0.31 -9.50
N GLU A 652 14.27 1.60 -9.64
CA GLU A 652 14.73 2.65 -8.73
C GLU A 652 14.34 2.33 -7.28
N PHE A 653 15.16 2.76 -6.32
CA PHE A 653 14.89 2.54 -4.89
C PHE A 653 14.73 1.06 -4.50
N SER A 654 15.35 0.16 -5.27
CA SER A 654 15.44 -1.25 -4.91
C SER A 654 16.04 -1.40 -3.52
N TRP A 655 15.44 -2.28 -2.71
CA TRP A 655 15.79 -2.37 -1.31
C TRP A 655 15.88 -3.81 -0.81
N VAL A 656 16.60 -3.95 0.30
CA VAL A 656 16.68 -5.15 1.13
C VAL A 656 16.36 -4.75 2.56
N LYS A 657 15.35 -5.39 3.15
CA LYS A 657 14.90 -5.15 4.52
C LYS A 657 15.23 -6.37 5.37
N ILE A 658 15.78 -6.11 6.54
CA ILE A 658 16.13 -7.08 7.56
C ILE A 658 15.22 -6.80 8.75
N ASP A 659 14.38 -7.77 9.10
CA ASP A 659 13.60 -7.83 10.34
C ASP A 659 14.41 -8.66 11.34
N MET A 660 14.94 -8.01 12.37
CA MET A 660 15.67 -8.66 13.46
C MET A 660 14.74 -9.51 14.36
N LYS A 661 13.44 -9.57 14.07
CA LYS A 661 12.41 -10.32 14.79
C LYS A 661 12.41 -9.96 16.27
N ALA A 662 12.69 -10.96 17.09
CA ALA A 662 12.92 -10.84 18.49
C ALA A 662 14.41 -10.54 18.73
N MET A 663 15.03 -9.57 18.05
CA MET A 663 16.33 -8.97 18.37
C MET A 663 16.25 -7.48 18.05
N ARG A 664 17.14 -6.68 18.63
CA ARG A 664 17.29 -5.24 18.31
C ARG A 664 18.75 -4.92 18.07
N ILE A 665 19.02 -3.88 17.28
CA ILE A 665 20.39 -3.47 16.93
C ILE A 665 20.57 -1.96 17.10
N ASP A 666 21.65 -1.54 17.74
CA ASP A 666 22.21 -0.18 17.59
C ASP A 666 23.19 -0.23 16.42
N LEU A 667 22.72 0.13 15.22
CA LEU A 667 23.49 -0.02 13.98
C LEU A 667 24.57 1.08 13.89
N ARG A 668 25.83 0.68 14.03
CA ARG A 668 27.00 1.59 13.98
C ARG A 668 27.66 1.60 12.61
N SER A 669 27.81 0.44 12.01
CA SER A 669 28.41 0.28 10.69
C SER A 669 27.87 -0.95 9.99
N TYR A 670 28.13 -1.04 8.70
CA TYR A 670 27.72 -2.16 7.87
C TYR A 670 28.76 -2.44 6.80
N SER A 671 28.91 -3.71 6.43
CA SER A 671 29.72 -4.14 5.31
C SER A 671 28.83 -4.64 4.20
N LEU A 672 29.19 -4.25 2.97
CA LEU A 672 28.59 -4.80 1.76
C LEU A 672 29.69 -5.53 0.98
N ARG A 673 29.39 -6.75 0.54
CA ARG A 673 30.16 -7.46 -0.49
C ARG A 673 29.42 -7.35 -1.81
N TRP A 674 30.14 -7.09 -2.87
CA TRP A 674 29.62 -7.18 -4.22
C TRP A 674 30.08 -8.45 -4.91
N HIS A 675 29.31 -8.88 -5.89
CA HIS A 675 29.67 -10.00 -6.74
C HIS A 675 30.65 -9.57 -7.86
N SER A 676 31.26 -10.53 -8.55
CA SER A 676 32.07 -10.33 -9.77
C SER A 676 31.24 -9.93 -11.00
N GLY A 677 30.20 -9.13 -10.79
CA GLY A 677 29.23 -8.71 -11.81
C GLY A 677 29.54 -7.31 -12.36
N PRO A 678 28.83 -6.91 -13.42
CA PRO A 678 29.19 -5.71 -14.17
C PRO A 678 28.68 -4.40 -13.51
N GLY A 679 27.70 -4.45 -12.59
CA GLY A 679 27.05 -3.27 -12.00
C GLY A 679 27.30 -3.05 -10.49
N TYR A 680 28.43 -2.44 -10.11
CA TYR A 680 28.68 -2.04 -8.72
C TYR A 680 27.73 -0.93 -8.26
N ILE A 681 27.21 -1.02 -7.03
CA ILE A 681 26.40 0.04 -6.44
C ILE A 681 27.26 1.28 -6.17
N GLN A 682 26.74 2.47 -6.49
CA GLN A 682 27.44 3.73 -6.23
C GLN A 682 26.77 4.57 -5.16
N SER A 683 25.45 4.41 -5.01
CA SER A 683 24.65 5.22 -4.10
C SER A 683 23.58 4.40 -3.41
N TRP A 684 23.54 4.46 -2.08
CA TRP A 684 22.51 3.82 -1.27
C TRP A 684 22.23 4.61 0.01
N ALA A 685 21.05 4.38 0.57
CA ALA A 685 20.65 4.84 1.89
C ALA A 685 20.47 3.64 2.82
N VAL A 686 20.70 3.87 4.10
CA VAL A 686 20.42 2.92 5.17
C VAL A 686 19.39 3.57 6.08
N GLU A 687 18.26 2.90 6.25
CA GLU A 687 17.13 3.35 7.04
C GLU A 687 16.84 2.32 8.14
N VAL A 688 16.36 2.78 9.29
CA VAL A 688 16.02 1.92 10.43
C VAL A 688 14.61 2.21 10.97
N SER A 689 13.97 1.21 11.56
CA SER A 689 12.62 1.33 12.12
C SER A 689 12.39 0.37 13.30
N ASN A 690 11.45 0.72 14.18
CA ASN A 690 10.97 -0.16 15.24
C ASN A 690 9.59 -0.77 14.96
N ASP A 691 8.79 -0.18 14.07
CA ASP A 691 7.40 -0.55 13.82
C ASP A 691 7.11 -0.92 12.34
N ASP A 692 8.15 -0.95 11.50
CA ASP A 692 8.08 -1.17 10.03
C ASP A 692 7.27 -0.11 9.28
N LYS A 693 6.92 1.00 9.94
CA LYS A 693 6.09 2.09 9.40
C LYS A 693 6.84 3.42 9.38
N LYS A 694 7.48 3.79 10.49
CA LYS A 694 8.30 4.99 10.63
C LYS A 694 9.76 4.63 10.44
N TRP A 695 10.38 5.22 9.44
CA TRP A 695 11.75 4.94 9.03
C TRP A 695 12.63 6.18 9.19
N GLU A 696 13.79 5.98 9.81
CA GLU A 696 14.77 7.03 10.08
C GLU A 696 16.03 6.73 9.29
N THR A 697 16.51 7.70 8.51
CA THR A 697 17.72 7.53 7.68
C THR A 697 18.96 7.68 8.54
N VAL A 698 19.77 6.63 8.63
CA VAL A 698 21.01 6.60 9.42
C VAL A 698 22.27 6.73 8.59
N ASP A 699 22.20 6.46 7.29
CA ASP A 699 23.31 6.70 6.38
C ASP A 699 22.86 6.95 4.95
N VAL A 700 23.62 7.75 4.22
CA VAL A 700 23.43 8.01 2.79
C VAL A 700 24.80 8.10 2.12
N ARG A 701 25.05 7.20 1.17
CA ARG A 701 26.26 7.17 0.35
C ARG A 701 25.88 7.47 -1.10
N ARG A 702 26.65 8.31 -1.77
CA ARG A 702 26.40 8.71 -3.16
C ARG A 702 27.69 8.67 -3.98
N PHE A 703 27.56 8.25 -5.23
CA PHE A 703 28.61 8.30 -6.28
C PHE A 703 29.94 7.64 -5.90
N ARG A 704 29.91 6.59 -5.08
CA ARG A 704 31.11 5.86 -4.64
C ARG A 704 31.69 5.03 -5.79
N ARG A 705 33.03 5.00 -5.88
CA ARG A 705 33.78 4.33 -6.98
C ARG A 705 34.94 3.45 -6.48
N GLU A 706 35.01 3.17 -5.19
CA GLU A 706 36.12 2.45 -4.53
C GLU A 706 36.10 0.92 -4.79
N TYR A 707 35.20 0.49 -5.66
CA TYR A 707 34.86 -0.90 -5.99
C TYR A 707 35.59 -1.32 -7.27
N ASN A 708 36.86 -1.67 -7.12
CA ASN A 708 37.73 -2.02 -8.25
C ASN A 708 37.88 -3.54 -8.47
N GLU A 709 37.43 -4.35 -7.50
CA GLU A 709 37.72 -5.78 -7.47
C GLU A 709 36.47 -6.61 -7.13
N PRO A 710 36.20 -7.69 -7.88
CA PRO A 710 35.18 -8.68 -7.55
C PRO A 710 35.26 -9.21 -6.13
N ARG A 711 34.13 -9.37 -5.43
CA ARG A 711 34.05 -9.93 -4.07
C ARG A 711 34.80 -9.14 -2.99
N LYS A 712 35.28 -7.94 -3.32
CA LYS A 712 35.78 -7.00 -2.31
C LYS A 712 34.64 -6.61 -1.38
N SER A 713 34.99 -6.47 -0.12
CA SER A 713 34.07 -6.09 0.96
C SER A 713 34.53 -4.72 1.43
N VAL A 714 33.60 -3.79 1.60
CA VAL A 714 33.90 -2.50 2.22
C VAL A 714 32.87 -2.21 3.30
N THR A 715 33.36 -1.58 4.36
CA THR A 715 32.60 -1.22 5.55
C THR A 715 32.45 0.29 5.63
N TRP A 716 31.26 0.75 6.03
CA TRP A 716 30.99 2.15 6.29
C TRP A 716 30.38 2.34 7.67
N GLU A 717 30.82 3.38 8.36
CA GLU A 717 30.15 3.88 9.57
C GLU A 717 28.86 4.63 9.18
N CYS A 718 27.81 4.51 9.99
CA CYS A 718 26.57 5.26 9.76
C CYS A 718 26.81 6.75 10.04
N SER A 719 26.44 7.61 9.09
CA SER A 719 26.68 9.07 9.20
C SER A 719 25.81 9.74 10.27
N ASN A 720 24.64 9.18 10.58
CA ASN A 720 23.71 9.68 11.60
C ASN A 720 23.08 8.48 12.36
N PRO A 721 23.81 7.82 13.28
CA PRO A 721 23.31 6.66 13.99
C PRO A 721 22.01 6.97 14.74
N PHE A 722 21.04 6.06 14.66
CA PHE A 722 19.78 6.23 15.37
C PHE A 722 19.98 5.99 16.87
N ALA A 723 19.32 6.78 17.71
CA ALA A 723 19.62 6.81 19.15
C ALA A 723 19.18 5.54 19.89
N ASP A 724 18.03 4.97 19.50
CA ASP A 724 17.43 3.80 20.15
C ASP A 724 17.72 2.51 19.35
N PRO A 725 17.83 1.33 19.99
CA PRO A 725 17.90 0.06 19.29
C PRO A 725 16.70 -0.15 18.37
N VAL A 726 16.97 -0.66 17.16
CA VAL A 726 15.95 -0.84 16.11
C VAL A 726 15.72 -2.30 15.77
N ARG A 727 14.51 -2.62 15.30
CA ARG A 727 14.15 -3.96 14.83
C ARG A 727 14.40 -4.15 13.34
N TYR A 728 14.11 -3.13 12.56
CA TYR A 728 14.13 -3.21 11.11
C TYR A 728 15.26 -2.36 10.54
N ILE A 729 15.98 -2.89 9.56
CA ILE A 729 17.04 -2.21 8.82
C ILE A 729 16.74 -2.37 7.35
N LYS A 730 16.82 -1.30 6.56
CA LYS A 730 16.53 -1.31 5.14
C LYS A 730 17.66 -0.61 4.39
N PHE A 731 18.29 -1.31 3.47
CA PHE A 731 19.23 -0.73 2.52
C PHE A 731 18.50 -0.45 1.23
N THR A 732 18.54 0.79 0.77
CA THR A 732 17.83 1.26 -0.42
C THR A 732 18.85 1.80 -1.41
N MET A 733 18.87 1.29 -2.64
CA MET A 733 19.68 1.87 -3.72
C MET A 733 19.05 3.20 -4.17
N ILE A 734 19.75 4.32 -4.03
CA ILE A 734 19.18 5.66 -4.25
C ILE A 734 19.65 6.34 -5.54
N ASP A 735 20.52 5.67 -6.30
CA ASP A 735 20.96 6.14 -7.62
C ASP A 735 21.45 4.93 -8.43
N LYS A 736 21.77 5.16 -9.70
CA LYS A 736 22.24 4.15 -10.63
C LYS A 736 23.56 3.51 -10.19
N SER A 737 23.74 2.26 -10.60
CA SER A 737 25.02 1.55 -10.53
C SER A 737 26.03 2.21 -11.48
N GLN A 738 27.29 1.76 -11.41
CA GLN A 738 28.34 2.24 -12.32
C GLN A 738 28.01 2.07 -13.80
N GLN A 739 27.12 1.13 -14.15
CA GLN A 739 26.66 0.90 -15.50
C GLN A 739 25.37 1.66 -15.84
N SER A 740 25.04 2.68 -15.06
CA SER A 740 23.82 3.46 -15.21
C SER A 740 22.53 2.63 -15.06
N GLU A 741 22.58 1.54 -14.28
CA GLU A 741 21.43 0.66 -14.06
C GLU A 741 20.87 0.76 -12.64
N HIS A 742 19.56 0.68 -12.49
CA HIS A 742 18.90 0.59 -11.18
C HIS A 742 18.79 -0.88 -10.72
N ILE A 743 19.92 -1.59 -10.73
CA ILE A 743 20.00 -2.96 -10.22
C ILE A 743 20.91 -2.96 -9.00
N PHE A 744 20.36 -3.36 -7.87
CA PHE A 744 21.09 -3.51 -6.63
C PHE A 744 21.76 -4.88 -6.62
N TRP A 745 23.07 -4.89 -6.91
CA TRP A 745 23.91 -6.09 -6.84
C TRP A 745 24.55 -6.19 -5.46
N LEU A 746 24.20 -7.23 -4.72
CA LEU A 746 24.83 -7.58 -3.45
C LEU A 746 25.20 -9.05 -3.44
N SER A 747 26.42 -9.37 -3.02
CA SER A 747 26.78 -10.73 -2.68
C SER A 747 26.49 -10.98 -1.21
N ASN A 748 26.88 -10.07 -0.32
CA ASN A 748 26.61 -10.23 1.10
C ASN A 748 26.39 -8.89 1.81
N ILE A 749 25.67 -8.95 2.94
CA ILE A 749 25.50 -7.85 3.88
C ILE A 749 25.94 -8.36 5.25
N GLU A 750 26.67 -7.53 5.98
CA GLU A 750 26.98 -7.76 7.39
C GLU A 750 26.77 -6.47 8.18
N LEU A 751 26.28 -6.59 9.41
CA LEU A 751 25.99 -5.46 10.30
C LEU A 751 26.93 -5.45 11.50
N PHE A 752 27.24 -4.26 11.99
CA PHE A 752 28.12 -4.04 13.12
C PHE A 752 27.51 -2.99 14.04
N GLY A 753 27.76 -3.17 15.33
CA GLY A 753 27.14 -2.38 16.38
C GLY A 753 26.70 -3.25 17.53
N ASP A 754 25.82 -2.72 18.37
CA ASP A 754 25.38 -3.42 19.57
C ASP A 754 24.18 -4.30 19.22
N LEU A 755 24.33 -5.61 19.36
CA LEU A 755 23.23 -6.56 19.21
C LEU A 755 22.58 -6.83 20.57
N LEU A 756 21.28 -6.54 20.66
CA LEU A 756 20.45 -6.83 21.82
C LEU A 756 19.61 -8.08 21.52
N ARG A 757 19.73 -9.09 22.39
CA ARG A 757 19.04 -10.38 22.25
C ARG A 757 18.11 -10.62 23.45
N PRO A 758 17.01 -11.38 23.27
CA PRO A 758 16.26 -11.90 24.40
C PRO A 758 17.15 -12.90 25.14
N GLN A 759 17.04 -12.98 26.46
CA GLN A 759 17.75 -13.98 27.26
C GLN A 759 17.18 -15.38 27.07
#